data_AF-A0A5Q4GKB2-F1
#
_entry.id   AF-A0A5Q4GKB2-F1
#
_cell.length_a   1.000
_cell.length_b   1.000
_cell.length_c   1.000
_cell.angle_alpha   90.00
_cell.angle_beta   90.00
_cell.angle_gamma   90.00
#
_symmetry.space_group_name_H-M   'P 1'
#
loop_
_entity.id
_entity.type
_entity.pdbx_description
1 polymer ?
#
loop_
_entity_poly.entity_id
_entity_poly.type
_entity_poly.pdbx_seq_one_letter_code
_entity_poly.pdbx_strand_id
1 'polypeptide(L)'
;MTSKGVQEKTFYNIQRLHWIFAITSLLLLATSLAMLIEDHYRSWKQYQRRAAEIDIQTDRWLQQIALAQDDDQQWERLERRIIQQRSTYFAPDAGFPWLGKRWLEMPILDAFNSPRRIETLWAEDLTLDHHSHEVLRYDRCTTCHQRIQTGWPGNPDRPLYPPTQTLTLRLVLPEDRGLPGDENGPAAQDDADHGLQRIERALGVVVTESAVHAEGHVTVVSVAEESPAAKARPPVAERPLQRREEIEAMLLGAGQMASVSDEPAGLWMGDQILAWDGQPIRNRAQWTAALLTAWHGAADADQPPGTAGDSATGENSPKSEVTVTIRRGLDHPLAAHPRLDLFVGSSSPHPMSEFGCTVCHGGQGSATSFAWASHTPNDESDRSRWRDQHGWFGNQYWPEPMLPTRFAESACLKCHHHVTDLAPSPRFPQAPAAKLLQGYELVLQHGCYACHEITGVMDGRAVGPDLRVEPHDPAEEREHPGTLRRPGPSLRHVASKLDQERIGRWIANPTEMQPASRMPRPFGNLDHVPEQLHDQWTAREAIEILAATHFLLGESQPMEWLTPPDEHDLATADERARRGRELFQTAGCLVCHKHRDHQDAEPFRGEPSVADGPDLSDWKDMTQGPDRRRWLYTWIKEPERYDARTRMPAMNPQMAVPAD
;
A
#
# COMPACT_ATOMS: atom_id res chain seq x y z
N MET A 1 14.77 91.99 -8.46
CA MET A 1 13.61 91.12 -8.15
C MET A 1 14.15 89.76 -7.74
N THR A 2 14.36 89.54 -6.45
CA THR A 2 14.71 88.24 -5.89
C THR A 2 13.42 87.44 -5.77
N SER A 3 13.24 86.43 -6.64
CA SER A 3 12.07 85.55 -6.57
C SER A 3 12.14 84.76 -5.26
N LYS A 4 11.23 85.08 -4.35
CA LYS A 4 10.90 84.20 -3.23
C LYS A 4 10.33 82.92 -3.83
N GLY A 5 11.06 81.82 -3.69
CA GLY A 5 10.61 80.49 -4.08
C GLY A 5 9.26 80.20 -3.46
N VAL A 6 8.26 79.98 -4.32
CA VAL A 6 6.95 79.48 -3.94
C VAL A 6 7.17 78.06 -3.41
N GLN A 7 7.05 77.86 -2.09
CA GLN A 7 6.96 76.51 -1.55
C GLN A 7 5.60 75.94 -1.97
N GLU A 8 5.61 75.12 -3.02
CA GLU A 8 4.48 74.29 -3.39
C GLU A 8 4.11 73.40 -2.20
N LYS A 9 3.05 73.78 -1.48
CA LYS A 9 2.46 72.94 -0.44
C LYS A 9 1.67 71.83 -1.14
N THR A 10 2.32 70.71 -1.40
CA THR A 10 1.64 69.51 -1.87
C THR A 10 0.67 69.01 -0.80
N PHE A 11 -0.50 68.54 -1.23
CA PHE A 11 -1.57 68.05 -0.35
C PHE A 11 -1.11 66.88 0.55
N TYR A 12 -0.13 66.10 0.07
CA TYR A 12 0.53 65.03 0.81
C TYR A 12 2.00 65.36 1.07
N ASN A 13 2.51 64.94 2.22
CA ASN A 13 3.94 65.04 2.53
C ASN A 13 4.74 64.10 1.62
N ILE A 14 5.42 64.68 0.61
CA ILE A 14 6.21 63.95 -0.40
C ILE A 14 7.26 63.04 0.24
N GLN A 15 7.94 63.47 1.30
CA GLN A 15 8.93 62.64 2.00
C GLN A 15 8.28 61.40 2.62
N ARG A 16 7.10 61.54 3.23
CA ARG A 16 6.33 60.39 3.74
C ARG A 16 5.92 59.45 2.62
N LEU A 17 5.50 59.98 1.47
CA LEU A 17 5.12 59.15 0.32
C LEU A 17 6.31 58.38 -0.25
N HIS A 18 7.49 59.01 -0.37
CA HIS A 18 8.72 58.32 -0.78
C HIS A 18 9.11 57.20 0.18
N TRP A 19 9.01 57.44 1.50
CA TRP A 19 9.26 56.40 2.48
C TRP A 19 8.27 55.24 2.39
N ILE A 20 6.97 55.52 2.24
CA ILE A 20 5.95 54.48 2.05
C ILE A 20 6.23 53.68 0.78
N PHE A 21 6.54 54.35 -0.34
CA PHE A 21 6.86 53.68 -1.60
C PHE A 21 8.14 52.82 -1.49
N ALA A 22 9.18 53.33 -0.84
CA ALA A 22 10.42 52.58 -0.62
C ALA A 22 10.17 51.34 0.25
N ILE A 23 9.43 51.48 1.36
CA ILE A 23 9.11 50.37 2.27
C ILE A 23 8.25 49.32 1.54
N THR A 24 7.20 49.73 0.83
CA THR A 24 6.33 48.81 0.09
C THR A 24 7.06 48.10 -1.05
N SER A 25 7.97 48.80 -1.75
CA SER A 25 8.83 48.19 -2.77
C SER A 25 9.80 47.17 -2.18
N LEU A 26 10.40 47.46 -1.02
CA LEU A 26 11.26 46.52 -0.30
C LEU A 26 10.48 45.30 0.22
N LEU A 27 9.27 45.50 0.72
CA LEU A 27 8.37 44.40 1.13
C LEU A 27 7.97 43.53 -0.06
N LEU A 28 7.65 44.13 -1.21
CA LEU A 28 7.36 43.39 -2.44
C LEU A 28 8.58 42.59 -2.92
N LEU A 29 9.77 43.18 -2.88
CA LEU A 29 11.01 42.48 -3.23
C LEU A 29 11.27 41.31 -2.26
N ALA A 30 11.16 41.54 -0.95
CA ALA A 30 11.38 40.50 0.05
C ALA A 30 10.38 39.34 -0.08
N THR A 31 9.11 39.64 -0.31
CA THR A 31 8.08 38.61 -0.54
C THR A 31 8.28 37.86 -1.86
N SER A 32 8.65 38.55 -2.94
CA SER A 32 8.99 37.91 -4.21
C SER A 32 10.20 36.98 -4.07
N LEU A 33 11.25 37.41 -3.35
CA LEU A 33 12.41 36.57 -3.06
C LEU A 33 12.03 35.37 -2.18
N ALA A 34 11.17 35.56 -1.17
CA ALA A 34 10.68 34.47 -0.33
C ALA A 34 9.89 33.44 -1.16
N MET A 35 9.01 33.87 -2.07
CA MET A 35 8.29 32.98 -2.99
C MET A 35 9.24 32.22 -3.91
N LEU A 36 10.26 32.88 -4.46
CA LEU A 36 11.28 32.23 -5.31
C LEU A 36 12.11 31.21 -4.53
N ILE A 37 12.44 31.50 -3.27
CA ILE A 37 13.13 30.57 -2.38
C ILE A 37 12.27 29.35 -2.09
N GLU A 38 11.00 29.56 -1.72
CA GLU A 38 10.06 28.47 -1.45
C GLU A 38 9.85 27.58 -2.69
N ASP A 39 9.68 28.18 -3.87
CA ASP A 39 9.57 27.45 -5.13
C ASP A 39 10.85 26.68 -5.48
N HIS A 40 12.01 27.26 -5.16
CA HIS A 40 13.29 26.61 -5.34
C HIS A 40 13.44 25.36 -4.46
N TYR A 41 12.92 25.38 -3.23
CA TYR A 41 13.04 24.30 -2.24
C TYR A 41 11.84 23.33 -2.18
N ARG A 42 11.05 23.23 -3.25
CA ARG A 42 9.97 22.23 -3.34
C ARG A 42 10.45 20.82 -2.99
N SER A 43 9.65 20.13 -2.17
CA SER A 43 10.01 18.84 -1.56
C SER A 43 10.36 17.74 -2.56
N TRP A 44 9.77 17.72 -3.77
CA TRP A 44 10.08 16.69 -4.77
C TRP A 44 11.54 16.69 -5.26
N LYS A 45 12.21 17.86 -5.27
CA LYS A 45 13.59 17.97 -5.76
C LYS A 45 14.56 17.14 -4.93
N GLN A 46 14.26 16.94 -3.64
CA GLN A 46 15.10 16.12 -2.75
C GLN A 46 15.11 14.65 -3.19
N TYR A 47 13.97 14.13 -3.67
CA TYR A 47 13.86 12.74 -4.13
C TYR A 47 14.63 12.54 -5.44
N GLN A 48 14.50 13.46 -6.39
CA GLN A 48 15.29 13.41 -7.63
C GLN A 48 16.81 13.58 -7.38
N ARG A 49 17.21 14.43 -6.41
CA ARG A 49 18.61 14.52 -5.97
C ARG A 49 19.13 13.18 -5.46
N ARG A 50 18.36 12.54 -4.57
CA ARG A 50 18.75 11.26 -3.99
C ARG A 50 18.75 10.13 -5.02
N ALA A 51 17.77 10.11 -5.93
CA ALA A 51 17.73 9.16 -7.04
C ALA A 51 18.97 9.28 -7.94
N ALA A 52 19.33 10.50 -8.34
CA ALA A 52 20.52 10.76 -9.16
C ALA A 52 21.83 10.38 -8.44
N GLU A 53 21.91 10.56 -7.12
CA GLU A 53 23.06 10.11 -6.33
C GLU A 53 23.19 8.57 -6.35
N ILE A 54 22.08 7.87 -6.20
CA ILE A 54 22.03 6.41 -6.27
C ILE A 54 22.37 5.92 -7.68
N ASP A 55 21.90 6.58 -8.74
CA ASP A 55 22.27 6.26 -10.12
C ASP A 55 23.78 6.34 -10.34
N ILE A 56 24.41 7.45 -9.91
CA ILE A 56 25.87 7.62 -10.02
C ILE A 56 26.61 6.51 -9.26
N GLN A 57 26.12 6.13 -8.07
CA GLN A 57 26.73 5.05 -7.30
C GLN A 57 26.53 3.69 -7.96
N THR A 58 25.35 3.44 -8.54
CA THR A 58 25.05 2.23 -9.30
C THR A 58 25.96 2.11 -10.52
N ASP A 59 26.13 3.20 -11.28
CA ASP A 59 26.98 3.22 -12.47
C ASP A 59 28.47 3.03 -12.10
N ARG A 60 28.95 3.65 -11.02
CA ARG A 60 30.33 3.42 -10.51
C ARG A 60 30.58 1.98 -10.15
N TRP A 61 29.58 1.34 -9.59
CA TRP A 61 29.67 -0.05 -9.23
C TRP A 61 29.65 -0.97 -10.45
N LEU A 62 28.73 -0.76 -11.41
CA LEU A 62 28.74 -1.47 -12.69
C LEU A 62 30.08 -1.26 -13.43
N GLN A 63 30.70 -0.10 -13.25
CA GLN A 63 32.00 0.22 -13.82
C GLN A 63 33.11 -0.63 -13.18
N GLN A 64 33.05 -0.91 -11.88
CA GLN A 64 33.97 -1.84 -11.21
C GLN A 64 33.79 -3.29 -11.71
N ILE A 65 32.56 -3.71 -11.98
CA ILE A 65 32.28 -5.03 -12.57
C ILE A 65 32.87 -5.11 -13.98
N ALA A 66 32.62 -4.11 -14.82
CA ALA A 66 33.17 -4.05 -16.17
C ALA A 66 34.71 -4.10 -16.16
N LEU A 67 35.35 -3.39 -15.22
CA LEU A 67 36.79 -3.46 -15.02
C LEU A 67 37.26 -4.87 -14.63
N ALA A 68 36.55 -5.55 -13.73
CA ALA A 68 36.89 -6.91 -13.31
C ALA A 68 36.69 -7.96 -14.42
N GLN A 69 35.90 -7.63 -15.43
CA GLN A 69 35.61 -8.48 -16.60
C GLN A 69 36.44 -8.09 -17.84
N ASP A 70 37.35 -7.12 -17.71
CA ASP A 70 38.12 -6.54 -18.82
C ASP A 70 37.22 -6.02 -19.98
N ASP A 71 36.03 -5.50 -19.67
CA ASP A 71 35.11 -4.87 -20.64
C ASP A 71 35.33 -3.36 -20.71
N ASP A 72 36.39 -2.96 -21.44
CA ASP A 72 36.77 -1.56 -21.65
C ASP A 72 35.64 -0.72 -22.29
N GLN A 73 34.86 -1.31 -23.20
CA GLN A 73 33.78 -0.59 -23.88
C GLN A 73 32.62 -0.27 -22.94
N GLN A 74 32.25 -1.19 -22.05
CA GLN A 74 31.26 -0.93 -21.02
C GLN A 74 31.78 0.08 -20.00
N TRP A 75 33.06 -0.03 -19.61
CA TRP A 75 33.69 0.89 -18.67
C TRP A 75 33.65 2.35 -19.17
N GLU A 76 34.06 2.61 -20.42
CA GLU A 76 34.04 3.95 -21.01
C GLU A 76 32.61 4.53 -21.15
N ARG A 77 31.64 3.67 -21.46
CA ARG A 77 30.22 4.08 -21.54
C ARG A 77 29.70 4.52 -20.18
N LEU A 78 30.03 3.77 -19.12
CA LEU A 78 29.65 4.10 -17.75
C LEU A 78 30.37 5.35 -17.25
N GLU A 79 31.65 5.53 -17.58
CA GLU A 79 32.40 6.73 -17.21
C GLU A 79 31.76 8.00 -17.78
N ARG A 80 31.42 7.98 -19.08
CA ARG A 80 30.72 9.10 -19.74
C ARG A 80 29.38 9.42 -19.08
N ARG A 81 28.60 8.39 -18.71
CA ARG A 81 27.33 8.55 -18.01
C ARG A 81 27.50 9.19 -16.63
N ILE A 82 28.47 8.70 -15.86
CA ILE A 82 28.82 9.24 -14.53
C ILE A 82 29.22 10.72 -14.65
N ILE A 83 30.08 11.08 -15.60
CA ILE A 83 30.49 12.48 -15.82
C ILE A 83 29.27 13.34 -16.20
N GLN A 84 28.41 12.84 -17.08
CA GLN A 84 27.20 13.56 -17.50
C GLN A 84 26.21 13.78 -16.35
N GLN A 85 26.07 12.83 -15.41
CA GLN A 85 25.13 12.93 -14.29
C GLN A 85 25.65 13.80 -13.13
N ARG A 86 26.97 13.99 -12.99
CA ARG A 86 27.56 14.76 -11.89
C ARG A 86 27.06 16.21 -11.87
N SER A 87 26.51 16.63 -10.72
CA SER A 87 26.16 18.01 -10.42
C SER A 87 27.33 18.73 -9.71
N THR A 88 28.38 19.09 -10.44
CA THR A 88 29.50 19.89 -9.93
C THR A 88 29.37 21.37 -10.29
N TYR A 89 29.99 22.26 -9.51
CA TYR A 89 30.09 23.69 -9.88
C TYR A 89 31.09 23.93 -11.00
N PHE A 90 32.16 23.15 -11.03
CA PHE A 90 33.19 23.23 -12.06
C PHE A 90 33.42 21.84 -12.63
N ALA A 91 33.48 21.75 -13.94
CA ALA A 91 33.69 20.50 -14.68
C ALA A 91 34.81 20.73 -15.71
N PRO A 92 36.08 20.78 -15.27
CA PRO A 92 37.22 21.03 -16.17
C PRO A 92 37.41 19.91 -17.21
N ASP A 93 36.90 18.72 -16.91
CA ASP A 93 36.82 17.52 -17.74
C ASP A 93 35.73 17.59 -18.83
N ALA A 94 34.75 18.49 -18.72
CA ALA A 94 33.61 18.59 -19.66
C ALA A 94 33.82 19.57 -20.84
N GLY A 95 34.98 20.24 -20.92
CA GLY A 95 35.27 21.25 -21.96
C GLY A 95 34.67 22.64 -21.66
N PHE A 96 34.87 23.61 -22.55
CA PHE A 96 34.34 24.97 -22.39
C PHE A 96 32.84 25.03 -22.75
N PRO A 97 31.97 25.64 -21.93
CA PRO A 97 32.26 26.34 -20.67
C PRO A 97 32.51 25.38 -19.48
N TRP A 98 33.55 25.68 -18.71
CA TRP A 98 33.98 24.96 -17.48
C TRP A 98 32.99 25.01 -16.30
N LEU A 99 31.84 25.66 -16.47
CA LEU A 99 30.78 25.75 -15.46
C LEU A 99 29.96 24.45 -15.49
N GLY A 100 29.95 23.73 -14.36
CA GLY A 100 29.21 22.48 -14.24
C GLY A 100 27.71 22.67 -13.99
N LYS A 101 26.94 21.57 -14.08
CA LYS A 101 25.47 21.57 -13.97
C LYS A 101 24.91 22.19 -12.70
N ARG A 102 25.69 22.22 -11.61
CA ARG A 102 25.25 22.78 -10.32
C ARG A 102 25.04 24.30 -10.37
N TRP A 103 25.61 25.01 -11.34
CA TRP A 103 25.28 26.42 -11.58
C TRP A 103 23.83 26.62 -12.03
N LEU A 104 23.30 25.69 -12.81
CA LEU A 104 21.90 25.73 -13.26
C LEU A 104 20.92 25.42 -12.13
N GLU A 105 21.39 24.87 -11.01
CA GLU A 105 20.58 24.56 -9.84
C GLU A 105 20.52 25.72 -8.83
N MET A 106 21.06 26.91 -9.14
CA MET A 106 20.98 28.06 -8.24
C MET A 106 19.59 28.73 -8.31
N PRO A 107 19.14 29.41 -7.24
CA PRO A 107 17.91 30.19 -7.27
C PRO A 107 17.86 31.10 -8.50
N ILE A 108 16.67 31.24 -9.09
CA ILE A 108 16.41 31.94 -10.36
C ILE A 108 16.89 31.18 -11.61
N LEU A 109 18.14 30.73 -11.69
CA LEU A 109 18.64 29.99 -12.87
C LEU A 109 17.93 28.64 -13.05
N ASP A 110 17.64 27.99 -11.93
CA ASP A 110 16.87 26.75 -11.85
C ASP A 110 15.48 26.90 -12.47
N ALA A 111 14.86 28.08 -12.40
CA ALA A 111 13.54 28.30 -13.00
C ALA A 111 13.56 28.27 -14.55
N PHE A 112 14.70 28.57 -15.18
CA PHE A 112 14.81 28.66 -16.63
C PHE A 112 15.47 27.45 -17.29
N ASN A 113 16.35 26.74 -16.57
CA ASN A 113 17.06 25.58 -17.13
C ASN A 113 17.42 24.54 -16.05
N SER A 114 16.46 24.17 -15.20
CA SER A 114 16.70 23.15 -14.19
C SER A 114 17.10 21.82 -14.82
N PRO A 115 18.15 21.14 -14.31
CA PRO A 115 18.40 19.75 -14.66
C PRO A 115 17.34 18.79 -14.08
N ARG A 116 16.48 19.27 -13.16
CA ARG A 116 15.43 18.51 -12.49
C ARG A 116 14.07 19.07 -12.84
N ARG A 117 13.17 18.23 -13.33
CA ARG A 117 11.86 18.65 -13.81
C ARG A 117 10.78 17.71 -13.29
N ILE A 118 9.59 18.26 -13.16
CA ILE A 118 8.40 17.47 -12.89
C ILE A 118 8.19 16.55 -14.09
N GLU A 119 8.10 15.26 -13.82
CA GLU A 119 7.76 14.26 -14.81
C GLU A 119 6.26 14.11 -14.86
N THR A 120 5.75 13.95 -16.07
CA THR A 120 4.32 13.92 -16.33
C THR A 120 4.03 12.85 -17.34
N LEU A 121 3.13 11.96 -16.97
CA LEU A 121 2.57 10.93 -17.83
C LEU A 121 1.10 11.28 -18.07
N TRP A 122 0.73 11.25 -19.34
CA TRP A 122 -0.64 11.42 -19.81
C TRP A 122 -1.08 10.07 -20.37
N ALA A 123 -2.07 9.47 -19.73
CA ALA A 123 -2.72 8.29 -20.28
C ALA A 123 -3.85 8.78 -21.20
N GLU A 124 -3.56 8.92 -22.50
CA GLU A 124 -4.45 9.58 -23.46
C GLU A 124 -5.84 8.93 -23.53
N ASP A 125 -5.91 7.60 -23.38
CA ASP A 125 -7.14 6.82 -23.49
C ASP A 125 -7.86 6.57 -22.15
N LEU A 126 -7.34 7.12 -21.04
CA LEU A 126 -7.89 6.92 -19.71
C LEU A 126 -8.39 8.24 -19.15
N THR A 127 -9.70 8.32 -18.89
CA THR A 127 -10.35 9.49 -18.29
C THR A 127 -10.64 9.28 -16.80
N LEU A 128 -10.84 10.39 -16.09
CA LEU A 128 -11.41 10.47 -14.75
C LEU A 128 -12.73 11.22 -14.88
N ASP A 129 -13.81 10.67 -14.34
CA ASP A 129 -15.07 11.40 -14.20
C ASP A 129 -14.99 12.32 -12.98
N HIS A 130 -14.97 13.62 -13.23
CA HIS A 130 -15.09 14.64 -12.21
C HIS A 130 -16.44 15.33 -12.33
N HIS A 131 -17.44 14.77 -11.67
CA HIS A 131 -18.77 15.36 -11.53
C HIS A 131 -19.35 15.79 -12.88
N SER A 132 -19.51 14.83 -13.81
CA SER A 132 -20.10 15.00 -15.16
C SER A 132 -19.13 15.51 -16.24
N HIS A 133 -17.83 15.57 -15.94
CA HIS A 133 -16.80 15.94 -16.90
C HIS A 133 -15.69 14.89 -16.90
N GLU A 134 -15.49 14.28 -18.07
CA GLU A 134 -14.32 13.45 -18.31
C GLU A 134 -13.09 14.32 -18.50
N VAL A 135 -12.12 14.16 -17.60
CA VAL A 135 -10.80 14.77 -17.74
C VAL A 135 -9.76 13.70 -18.02
N LEU A 136 -8.75 14.04 -18.82
CA LEU A 136 -7.63 13.13 -19.05
C LEU A 136 -6.95 12.77 -17.72
N ARG A 137 -6.69 11.48 -17.53
CA ARG A 137 -5.98 11.00 -16.36
C ARG A 137 -4.53 11.48 -16.41
N TYR A 138 -4.12 12.05 -15.30
CA TYR A 138 -2.89 12.80 -15.18
C TYR A 138 -2.01 12.22 -14.06
N ASP A 139 -0.74 11.94 -14.33
CA ASP A 139 0.15 11.30 -13.37
C ASP A 139 1.55 11.96 -13.30
N ARG A 140 1.96 12.38 -12.09
CA ARG A 140 3.29 12.91 -11.77
C ARG A 140 4.04 12.07 -10.73
N CYS A 141 3.58 10.86 -10.42
CA CYS A 141 4.15 10.02 -9.36
C CYS A 141 5.64 9.75 -9.60
N THR A 142 6.07 9.58 -10.86
CA THR A 142 7.48 9.34 -11.19
C THR A 142 8.39 10.52 -10.87
N THR A 143 7.85 11.74 -10.68
CA THR A 143 8.62 12.89 -10.19
C THR A 143 9.35 12.57 -8.88
N CYS A 144 8.71 11.81 -7.98
CA CYS A 144 9.32 11.33 -6.74
C CYS A 144 9.79 9.87 -6.87
N HIS A 145 9.02 9.03 -7.57
CA HIS A 145 9.28 7.59 -7.76
C HIS A 145 10.13 7.30 -8.99
N GLN A 146 11.28 7.97 -9.10
CA GLN A 146 12.15 7.98 -10.29
C GLN A 146 12.66 6.60 -10.73
N ARG A 147 12.69 5.63 -9.81
CA ARG A 147 13.26 4.30 -10.03
C ARG A 147 12.22 3.20 -10.19
N ILE A 148 10.93 3.57 -10.25
CA ILE A 148 9.84 2.60 -10.18
C ILE A 148 9.88 1.57 -11.32
N GLN A 149 10.45 1.90 -12.49
CA GLN A 149 10.64 0.99 -13.64
C GLN A 149 12.03 0.35 -13.70
N THR A 150 12.91 0.57 -12.72
CA THR A 150 14.32 0.17 -12.84
C THR A 150 14.49 -1.33 -12.63
N GLY A 151 14.66 -2.04 -13.75
CA GLY A 151 14.97 -3.45 -13.80
C GLY A 151 16.46 -3.78 -13.74
N TRP A 152 16.75 -5.06 -13.58
CA TRP A 152 18.08 -5.61 -13.48
C TRP A 152 18.78 -5.65 -14.85
N PRO A 153 20.10 -5.35 -14.94
CA PRO A 153 20.85 -5.48 -16.18
C PRO A 153 20.81 -6.91 -16.75
N GLY A 154 20.20 -7.10 -17.92
CA GLY A 154 20.03 -8.41 -18.56
C GLY A 154 18.76 -9.16 -18.14
N ASN A 155 18.02 -8.67 -17.15
CA ASN A 155 16.68 -9.17 -16.80
C ASN A 155 15.77 -7.98 -16.41
N PRO A 156 15.15 -7.29 -17.39
CA PRO A 156 14.37 -6.08 -17.12
C PRO A 156 13.12 -6.32 -16.26
N ASP A 157 12.62 -7.56 -16.22
CA ASP A 157 11.44 -7.97 -15.45
C ASP A 157 11.75 -8.13 -13.95
N ARG A 158 13.03 -8.20 -13.58
CA ARG A 158 13.47 -8.28 -12.18
C ARG A 158 13.82 -6.88 -11.67
N PRO A 159 13.27 -6.40 -10.54
CA PRO A 159 13.64 -5.09 -10.00
C PRO A 159 15.08 -5.05 -9.52
N LEU A 160 15.79 -3.97 -9.85
CA LEU A 160 17.16 -3.76 -9.37
C LEU A 160 17.18 -3.39 -7.87
N TYR A 161 16.21 -2.59 -7.44
CA TYR A 161 16.05 -2.17 -6.04
C TYR A 161 14.61 -2.42 -5.59
N PRO A 162 14.23 -3.64 -5.19
CA PRO A 162 12.89 -3.89 -4.65
C PRO A 162 12.62 -3.05 -3.38
N PRO A 163 11.40 -3.04 -2.83
CA PRO A 163 11.16 -2.43 -1.52
C PRO A 163 12.06 -3.03 -0.43
N THR A 164 12.48 -2.19 0.52
CA THR A 164 13.35 -2.62 1.62
C THR A 164 12.76 -3.81 2.37
N GLN A 165 13.59 -4.84 2.52
CA GLN A 165 13.31 -5.99 3.37
C GLN A 165 14.59 -6.44 4.08
N THR A 166 14.46 -6.85 5.34
CA THR A 166 15.55 -7.48 6.08
C THR A 166 15.37 -8.99 6.03
N LEU A 167 16.36 -9.68 5.47
CA LEU A 167 16.36 -11.13 5.33
C LEU A 167 17.52 -11.73 6.11
N THR A 168 17.33 -12.94 6.63
CA THR A 168 18.43 -13.75 7.15
C THR A 168 18.56 -14.99 6.28
N LEU A 169 19.73 -15.17 5.69
CA LEU A 169 20.03 -16.29 4.80
C LEU A 169 21.08 -17.20 5.45
N ARG A 170 20.92 -18.50 5.26
CA ARG A 170 21.90 -19.53 5.57
C ARG A 170 22.79 -19.74 4.35
N LEU A 171 24.08 -19.52 4.54
CA LEU A 171 25.13 -19.70 3.55
C LEU A 171 26.00 -20.90 3.96
N VAL A 172 26.14 -21.86 3.04
CA VAL A 172 27.00 -23.02 3.24
C VAL A 172 28.41 -22.66 2.81
N LEU A 173 29.40 -22.86 3.67
CA LEU A 173 30.80 -22.60 3.35
C LEU A 173 31.38 -23.81 2.59
N PRO A 174 32.18 -23.60 1.53
CA PRO A 174 32.76 -24.70 0.78
C PRO A 174 33.69 -25.55 1.66
N GLU A 175 33.66 -26.87 1.45
CA GLU A 175 34.47 -27.84 2.20
C GLU A 175 35.95 -27.78 1.78
N ASP A 176 36.20 -27.59 0.47
CA ASP A 176 37.54 -27.33 -0.06
C ASP A 176 37.91 -25.86 0.17
N ARG A 177 38.48 -25.59 1.33
CA ARG A 177 38.86 -24.24 1.76
C ARG A 177 40.21 -23.78 1.24
N GLY A 178 40.86 -24.57 0.38
CA GLY A 178 42.20 -24.27 -0.15
C GLY A 178 43.17 -23.92 0.98
N LEU A 179 43.49 -24.88 1.85
CA LEU A 179 44.59 -24.71 2.80
C LEU A 179 45.89 -24.53 1.99
N PRO A 180 46.78 -23.58 2.35
CA PRO A 180 48.09 -23.52 1.74
C PRO A 180 48.87 -24.76 2.17
N GLY A 181 49.14 -25.66 1.21
CA GLY A 181 49.95 -26.84 1.41
C GLY A 181 50.41 -27.39 0.06
N ASP A 182 51.68 -27.07 -0.27
CA ASP A 182 52.47 -27.53 -1.43
C ASP A 182 51.96 -26.99 -2.80
N GLU A 183 52.74 -26.38 -3.69
CA GLU A 183 54.07 -26.77 -4.20
C GLU A 183 54.83 -25.53 -4.74
N ASN A 184 56.08 -25.35 -4.32
CA ASN A 184 57.13 -24.52 -4.97
C ASN A 184 56.74 -23.14 -5.56
N GLY A 185 56.51 -22.15 -4.71
CA GLY A 185 56.57 -20.73 -5.05
C GLY A 185 57.17 -19.93 -3.88
N PRO A 186 57.97 -18.88 -4.09
CA PRO A 186 58.60 -18.17 -3.00
C PRO A 186 57.51 -17.59 -2.09
N ALA A 187 57.69 -17.78 -0.78
CA ALA A 187 56.92 -17.13 0.27
C ALA A 187 57.10 -15.61 0.18
N ALA A 188 56.41 -15.00 -0.79
CA ALA A 188 56.24 -13.58 -0.89
C ALA A 188 55.06 -13.24 0.01
N GLN A 189 55.31 -12.34 0.96
CA GLN A 189 54.33 -11.58 1.75
C GLN A 189 52.92 -11.63 1.14
N ASP A 190 52.13 -12.60 1.58
CA ASP A 190 50.76 -12.78 1.10
C ASP A 190 49.95 -11.71 1.85
N ASP A 191 49.81 -10.56 1.20
CA ASP A 191 49.10 -9.40 1.74
C ASP A 191 47.69 -9.84 2.17
N ALA A 192 47.22 -9.38 3.33
CA ALA A 192 45.92 -9.79 3.89
C ALA A 192 44.76 -9.63 2.89
N ASP A 193 44.90 -8.67 1.98
CA ASP A 193 43.97 -8.39 0.88
C ASP A 193 43.88 -9.52 -0.17
N HIS A 194 45.00 -10.19 -0.48
CA HIS A 194 44.99 -11.33 -1.42
C HIS A 194 44.32 -12.56 -0.81
N GLY A 195 44.49 -12.79 0.50
CA GLY A 195 43.77 -13.84 1.24
C GLY A 195 42.27 -13.63 1.27
N LEU A 196 41.83 -12.39 1.52
CA LEU A 196 40.41 -12.01 1.53
C LEU A 196 39.75 -12.19 0.16
N GLN A 197 40.43 -11.77 -0.92
CA GLN A 197 39.93 -11.93 -2.29
C GLN A 197 39.73 -13.40 -2.68
N ARG A 198 40.57 -14.32 -2.16
CA ARG A 198 40.40 -15.76 -2.38
C ARG A 198 39.14 -16.30 -1.69
N ILE A 199 38.88 -15.88 -0.45
CA ILE A 199 37.69 -16.26 0.32
C ILE A 199 36.42 -15.74 -0.37
N GLU A 200 36.41 -14.46 -0.75
CA GLU A 200 35.31 -13.84 -1.50
C GLU A 200 35.02 -14.56 -2.82
N ARG A 201 36.08 -14.92 -3.56
CA ARG A 201 35.95 -15.72 -4.79
C ARG A 201 35.39 -17.13 -4.53
N ALA A 202 35.80 -17.79 -3.45
CA ALA A 202 35.30 -19.12 -3.10
C ALA A 202 33.82 -19.11 -2.66
N LEU A 203 33.39 -18.03 -1.99
CA LEU A 203 31.98 -17.75 -1.72
C LEU A 203 31.20 -17.35 -2.98
N GLY A 204 31.92 -16.88 -4.01
CA GLY A 204 31.36 -16.31 -5.23
C GLY A 204 30.69 -14.97 -5.01
N VAL A 205 31.18 -14.17 -4.06
CA VAL A 205 30.65 -12.83 -3.76
C VAL A 205 31.77 -11.80 -3.88
N VAL A 206 31.50 -10.70 -4.56
CA VAL A 206 32.33 -9.49 -4.45
C VAL A 206 31.53 -8.49 -3.66
N VAL A 207 32.16 -7.78 -2.74
CA VAL A 207 31.49 -6.74 -1.95
C VAL A 207 32.33 -5.47 -1.93
N THR A 208 31.71 -4.34 -1.62
CA THR A 208 32.36 -3.02 -1.51
C THR A 208 31.75 -2.22 -0.37
N GLU A 209 32.44 -1.19 0.10
CA GLU A 209 31.80 -0.17 0.93
C GLU A 209 31.10 0.82 0.01
N SER A 210 29.76 0.79 0.01
CA SER A 210 28.97 1.70 -0.81
C SER A 210 27.92 2.40 0.05
N ALA A 211 27.71 3.69 -0.24
CA ALA A 211 26.72 4.55 0.42
C ALA A 211 25.40 4.65 -0.38
N VAL A 212 25.03 3.58 -1.12
CA VAL A 212 23.69 3.47 -1.75
C VAL A 212 22.60 3.65 -0.71
N HIS A 213 22.86 3.20 0.51
CA HIS A 213 22.06 3.48 1.69
C HIS A 213 22.73 4.57 2.54
N ALA A 214 21.94 5.27 3.36
CA ALA A 214 22.45 6.34 4.24
C ALA A 214 23.49 5.82 5.26
N GLU A 215 23.45 4.52 5.56
CA GLU A 215 24.33 3.82 6.49
C GLU A 215 25.41 3.08 5.69
N GLY A 216 26.68 3.43 5.88
CA GLY A 216 27.81 2.92 5.09
C GLY A 216 28.23 1.49 5.41
N HIS A 217 27.36 0.51 5.17
CA HIS A 217 27.68 -0.91 5.32
C HIS A 217 28.29 -1.53 4.05
N VAL A 218 28.75 -2.76 4.20
CA VAL A 218 29.26 -3.58 3.10
C VAL A 218 28.12 -3.99 2.17
N THR A 219 28.25 -3.69 0.89
CA THR A 219 27.25 -3.92 -0.15
C THR A 219 27.77 -4.95 -1.15
N VAL A 220 26.93 -5.92 -1.49
CA VAL A 220 27.23 -6.95 -2.49
C VAL A 220 27.31 -6.32 -3.88
N VAL A 221 28.46 -6.50 -4.52
CA VAL A 221 28.81 -5.98 -5.84
C VAL A 221 28.44 -6.96 -6.95
N SER A 222 28.78 -8.22 -6.77
CA SER A 222 28.44 -9.24 -7.74
C SER A 222 28.34 -10.58 -7.02
N VAL A 223 27.55 -11.45 -7.61
CA VAL A 223 27.36 -12.82 -7.13
C VAL A 223 27.55 -13.73 -8.33
N ALA A 224 28.51 -14.65 -8.24
CA ALA A 224 28.76 -15.62 -9.28
C ALA A 224 27.61 -16.63 -9.36
N GLU A 225 27.20 -16.98 -10.57
CA GLU A 225 26.18 -18.02 -10.79
C GLU A 225 26.62 -19.34 -10.15
N GLU A 226 25.66 -20.11 -9.63
CA GLU A 226 25.89 -21.41 -8.99
C GLU A 226 26.81 -21.41 -7.75
N SER A 227 27.26 -20.24 -7.27
CA SER A 227 28.10 -20.09 -6.09
C SER A 227 27.35 -20.36 -4.78
N PRO A 228 28.08 -20.59 -3.66
CA PRO A 228 27.47 -20.64 -2.33
C PRO A 228 26.63 -19.40 -1.99
N ALA A 229 27.09 -18.21 -2.38
CA ALA A 229 26.35 -16.97 -2.21
C ALA A 229 25.03 -16.95 -3.02
N ALA A 230 25.04 -17.43 -4.27
CA ALA A 230 23.83 -17.56 -5.10
C ALA A 230 22.86 -18.62 -4.56
N LYS A 231 23.37 -19.63 -3.86
CA LYS A 231 22.60 -20.75 -3.30
C LYS A 231 22.16 -20.54 -1.85
N ALA A 232 22.51 -19.40 -1.24
CA ALA A 232 22.10 -19.10 0.12
C ALA A 232 20.56 -19.14 0.23
N ARG A 233 20.02 -19.78 1.26
CA ARG A 233 18.56 -19.91 1.42
C ARG A 233 18.16 -19.38 2.78
N PRO A 234 16.94 -18.84 2.94
CA PRO A 234 16.44 -18.59 4.28
C PRO A 234 16.56 -19.86 5.13
N PRO A 235 16.90 -19.74 6.43
CA PRO A 235 16.90 -20.89 7.31
C PRO A 235 15.52 -21.55 7.22
N VAL A 236 15.50 -22.88 7.07
CA VAL A 236 14.24 -23.62 7.11
C VAL A 236 13.63 -23.33 8.47
N ALA A 237 12.56 -22.55 8.49
CA ALA A 237 11.74 -22.45 9.68
C ALA A 237 11.13 -23.85 9.87
N GLU A 238 11.71 -24.66 10.76
CA GLU A 238 10.87 -25.56 11.55
C GLU A 238 9.80 -24.64 12.12
N ARG A 239 8.56 -24.77 11.66
CA ARG A 239 7.46 -23.94 12.14
C ARG A 239 7.02 -24.53 13.50
N PRO A 240 7.40 -23.98 14.66
CA PRO A 240 6.57 -24.16 15.83
C PRO A 240 5.22 -23.50 15.53
N LEU A 241 4.14 -24.11 16.02
CA LEU A 241 2.79 -23.57 15.95
C LEU A 241 2.79 -22.08 16.34
N GLN A 242 2.33 -21.23 15.43
CA GLN A 242 2.52 -19.78 15.49
C GLN A 242 1.79 -19.16 16.69
N ARG A 243 2.49 -18.30 17.43
CA ARG A 243 1.96 -17.56 18.58
C ARG A 243 1.10 -16.37 18.12
N ARG A 244 0.14 -15.97 18.96
CA ARG A 244 -0.77 -14.82 18.77
C ARG A 244 -0.07 -13.52 18.33
N GLU A 245 1.13 -13.26 18.83
CA GLU A 245 1.93 -12.06 18.51
C GLU A 245 2.42 -12.06 17.04
N GLU A 246 2.65 -13.23 16.44
CA GLU A 246 3.03 -13.37 15.03
C GLU A 246 1.82 -13.24 14.10
N ILE A 247 0.64 -13.66 14.55
CA ILE A 247 -0.63 -13.43 13.84
C ILE A 247 -1.00 -11.95 13.85
N GLU A 248 -0.83 -11.26 14.98
CA GLU A 248 -0.96 -9.80 15.06
C GLU A 248 0.09 -9.08 14.19
N ALA A 249 1.34 -9.58 14.12
CA ALA A 249 2.36 -9.05 13.22
C ALA A 249 2.06 -9.37 11.73
N MET A 250 1.43 -10.49 11.41
CA MET A 250 0.95 -10.80 10.04
C MET A 250 -0.24 -9.92 9.64
N LEU A 251 -1.12 -9.57 10.59
CA LEU A 251 -2.27 -8.70 10.36
C LEU A 251 -1.90 -7.22 10.25
N LEU A 252 -0.96 -6.76 11.07
CA LEU A 252 -0.46 -5.37 11.05
C LEU A 252 0.64 -5.17 9.99
N GLY A 253 1.42 -6.23 9.70
CA GLY A 253 2.43 -6.27 8.64
C GLY A 253 1.88 -6.58 7.24
N ALA A 254 0.56 -6.65 7.05
CA ALA A 254 -0.11 -7.03 5.80
C ALA A 254 0.09 -6.05 4.61
N GLY A 255 0.96 -5.05 4.76
CA GLY A 255 1.61 -4.36 3.63
C GLY A 255 2.69 -5.21 2.93
N GLN A 256 3.18 -6.27 3.56
CA GLN A 256 4.18 -7.23 3.05
C GLN A 256 3.71 -8.68 3.23
N MET A 257 2.47 -9.00 2.85
CA MET A 257 2.20 -10.39 2.46
C MET A 257 2.74 -10.58 1.05
N ALA A 258 4.07 -10.72 0.93
CA ALA A 258 4.63 -11.52 -0.14
C ALA A 258 4.03 -12.92 0.03
N SER A 259 3.41 -13.42 -1.02
CA SER A 259 2.90 -14.79 -1.10
C SER A 259 3.88 -15.77 -0.46
N VAL A 260 3.38 -16.67 0.39
CA VAL A 260 4.12 -17.82 0.90
C VAL A 260 4.44 -18.74 -0.28
N SER A 261 5.54 -18.45 -0.99
CA SER A 261 6.38 -19.36 -1.77
C SER A 261 7.49 -18.54 -2.44
N ASP A 262 8.74 -18.87 -2.07
CA ASP A 262 10.02 -18.31 -2.49
C ASP A 262 10.34 -16.90 -2.00
N GLU A 263 10.75 -16.80 -0.74
CA GLU A 263 11.76 -15.79 -0.39
C GLU A 263 12.91 -15.93 -1.39
N PRO A 264 13.31 -14.84 -2.05
CA PRO A 264 14.27 -14.89 -3.13
C PRO A 264 15.59 -15.51 -2.67
N ALA A 265 15.86 -16.73 -3.15
CA ALA A 265 17.09 -17.44 -2.84
C ALA A 265 18.31 -16.65 -3.33
N GLY A 266 19.39 -16.80 -2.58
CA GLY A 266 20.70 -16.23 -2.82
C GLY A 266 20.87 -14.81 -2.34
N LEU A 267 22.13 -14.42 -2.17
CA LEU A 267 22.54 -13.03 -2.13
C LEU A 267 22.36 -12.40 -3.52
N TRP A 268 21.95 -11.15 -3.54
CA TRP A 268 21.73 -10.37 -4.74
C TRP A 268 22.72 -9.22 -4.78
N MET A 269 23.07 -8.82 -6.00
CA MET A 269 23.69 -7.52 -6.30
C MET A 269 22.89 -6.43 -5.56
N GLY A 270 23.56 -5.64 -4.73
CA GLY A 270 22.97 -4.49 -4.05
C GLY A 270 22.47 -4.81 -2.64
N ASP A 271 22.49 -6.08 -2.23
CA ASP A 271 22.22 -6.45 -0.86
C ASP A 271 23.26 -5.85 0.07
N GLN A 272 22.78 -5.22 1.14
CA GLN A 272 23.61 -4.66 2.17
C GLN A 272 23.76 -5.67 3.32
N ILE A 273 25.00 -6.06 3.63
CA ILE A 273 25.30 -7.00 4.71
C ILE A 273 25.23 -6.27 6.05
N LEU A 274 24.22 -6.60 6.85
CA LEU A 274 24.00 -6.01 8.18
C LEU A 274 24.68 -6.81 9.29
N ALA A 275 24.68 -8.13 9.20
CA ALA A 275 25.31 -9.00 10.17
C ALA A 275 25.84 -10.30 9.55
N TRP A 276 26.90 -10.84 10.16
CA TRP A 276 27.50 -12.13 9.85
C TRP A 276 27.54 -12.96 11.13
N ASP A 277 26.77 -14.05 11.15
CA ASP A 277 26.54 -14.90 12.30
C ASP A 277 26.10 -14.14 13.58
N GLY A 278 25.16 -13.22 13.39
CA GLY A 278 24.67 -12.32 14.44
C GLY A 278 25.61 -11.17 14.81
N GLN A 279 26.86 -11.14 14.32
CA GLN A 279 27.77 -10.02 14.55
C GLN A 279 27.51 -8.88 13.56
N PRO A 280 27.31 -7.64 14.02
CA PRO A 280 26.98 -6.53 13.13
C PRO A 280 28.18 -6.13 12.25
N ILE A 281 27.93 -5.98 10.96
CA ILE A 281 28.92 -5.57 9.96
C ILE A 281 28.62 -4.14 9.52
N ARG A 282 29.45 -3.18 9.94
CA ARG A 282 29.30 -1.75 9.63
C ARG A 282 30.35 -1.21 8.66
N ASN A 283 31.42 -1.96 8.43
CA ASN A 283 32.50 -1.58 7.53
C ASN A 283 33.24 -2.83 7.02
N ARG A 284 34.12 -2.64 6.05
CA ARG A 284 34.93 -3.66 5.41
C ARG A 284 35.87 -4.34 6.40
N ALA A 285 36.42 -3.62 7.36
CA ALA A 285 37.31 -4.22 8.36
C ALA A 285 36.59 -5.27 9.21
N GLN A 286 35.36 -4.98 9.65
CA GLN A 286 34.51 -5.92 10.38
C GLN A 286 34.11 -7.11 9.51
N TRP A 287 33.76 -6.87 8.25
CA TRP A 287 33.49 -7.92 7.27
C TRP A 287 34.68 -8.86 7.08
N THR A 288 35.87 -8.31 6.85
CA THR A 288 37.12 -9.07 6.69
C THR A 288 37.39 -9.92 7.92
N ALA A 289 37.30 -9.36 9.12
CA ALA A 289 37.53 -10.09 10.37
C ALA A 289 36.52 -11.24 10.56
N ALA A 290 35.23 -10.99 10.29
CA ALA A 290 34.17 -11.98 10.42
C ALA A 290 34.33 -13.13 9.41
N LEU A 291 34.69 -12.83 8.17
CA LEU A 291 35.00 -13.82 7.14
C LEU A 291 36.19 -14.69 7.52
N LEU A 292 37.32 -14.08 7.90
CA LEU A 292 38.53 -14.81 8.27
C LEU A 292 38.29 -15.73 9.46
N THR A 293 37.56 -15.25 10.47
CA THR A 293 37.19 -16.05 11.65
C THR A 293 36.32 -17.25 11.28
N ALA A 294 35.33 -17.06 10.39
CA ALA A 294 34.47 -18.16 9.93
C ALA A 294 35.24 -19.17 9.05
N TRP A 295 36.21 -18.68 8.26
CA TRP A 295 36.99 -19.50 7.32
C TRP A 295 38.03 -20.37 8.02
N HIS A 296 38.79 -19.79 8.96
CA HIS A 296 39.92 -20.43 9.63
C HIS A 296 39.63 -20.95 11.05
N GLY A 297 38.52 -20.52 11.68
CA GLY A 297 38.28 -20.72 13.12
C GLY A 297 38.85 -19.58 13.96
N ALA A 298 38.37 -19.41 15.20
CA ALA A 298 38.91 -18.38 16.10
C ALA A 298 40.36 -18.72 16.47
N ALA A 299 41.29 -17.78 16.22
CA ALA A 299 42.67 -17.93 16.67
C ALA A 299 42.75 -17.62 18.18
N ASP A 300 43.18 -18.59 18.98
CA ASP A 300 43.48 -18.38 20.40
C ASP A 300 44.63 -17.39 20.56
N ALA A 301 44.28 -16.15 20.88
CA ALA A 301 45.24 -15.10 21.20
C ALA A 301 45.48 -15.01 22.72
N ASP A 302 45.73 -16.12 23.44
CA ASP A 302 46.37 -16.05 24.78
C ASP A 302 46.86 -17.36 25.44
N GLN A 303 47.09 -18.47 24.72
CA GLN A 303 47.58 -19.69 25.38
C GLN A 303 49.11 -19.87 25.26
N PRO A 304 49.85 -19.91 26.40
CA PRO A 304 51.26 -20.25 26.37
C PRO A 304 51.42 -21.72 25.94
N PRO A 305 52.48 -22.05 25.18
CA PRO A 305 52.63 -23.39 24.62
C PRO A 305 52.93 -24.39 25.74
N GLY A 306 51.99 -25.29 26.08
CA GLY A 306 52.34 -26.43 26.93
C GLY A 306 51.29 -27.14 27.79
N THR A 307 49.98 -26.99 27.59
CA THR A 307 49.01 -27.82 28.34
C THR A 307 48.01 -28.50 27.41
N ALA A 308 48.36 -29.70 26.94
CA ALA A 308 47.40 -30.65 26.40
C ALA A 308 46.52 -31.15 27.56
N GLY A 309 45.26 -30.69 27.58
CA GLY A 309 44.21 -31.18 28.46
C GLY A 309 43.02 -31.58 27.61
N ASP A 310 42.66 -32.86 27.67
CA ASP A 310 41.54 -33.48 26.96
C ASP A 310 40.19 -32.91 27.43
N SER A 311 39.74 -31.81 26.85
CA SER A 311 38.33 -31.38 26.86
C SER A 311 38.07 -30.32 25.79
N ALA A 312 38.12 -30.70 24.50
CA ALA A 312 37.73 -29.84 23.40
C ALA A 312 36.28 -30.10 22.98
N THR A 313 35.33 -29.51 23.70
CA THR A 313 33.99 -29.28 23.16
C THR A 313 34.03 -28.05 22.25
N GLY A 314 34.30 -28.27 20.96
CA GLY A 314 33.46 -27.77 19.86
C GLY A 314 33.29 -26.27 19.55
N GLU A 315 34.16 -25.32 19.93
CA GLU A 315 34.00 -23.90 19.54
C GLU A 315 35.06 -23.33 18.57
N ASN A 316 36.22 -23.98 18.41
CA ASN A 316 37.34 -23.45 17.58
C ASN A 316 37.48 -24.10 16.20
N SER A 317 36.49 -24.83 15.71
CA SER A 317 36.53 -25.45 14.37
C SER A 317 35.96 -24.54 13.28
N PRO A 318 36.51 -24.59 12.04
CA PRO A 318 35.95 -23.91 10.88
C PRO A 318 34.45 -24.22 10.72
N LYS A 319 33.59 -23.20 10.69
CA LYS A 319 32.14 -23.38 10.61
C LYS A 319 31.73 -23.90 9.25
N SER A 320 30.94 -24.97 9.15
CA SER A 320 30.43 -25.47 7.86
C SER A 320 29.37 -24.54 7.25
N GLU A 321 28.70 -23.74 8.08
CA GLU A 321 27.60 -22.87 7.68
C GLU A 321 27.58 -21.58 8.49
N VAL A 322 27.09 -20.52 7.89
CA VAL A 322 26.95 -19.21 8.52
C VAL A 322 25.61 -18.59 8.18
N THR A 323 25.04 -17.85 9.13
CA THR A 323 23.89 -16.97 8.88
C THR A 323 24.34 -15.58 8.45
N VAL A 324 23.78 -15.04 7.38
CA VAL A 324 24.02 -13.67 6.91
C VAL A 324 22.71 -12.90 6.96
N THR A 325 22.69 -11.80 7.70
CA THR A 325 21.55 -10.88 7.72
C THR A 325 21.81 -9.75 6.74
N ILE A 326 20.90 -9.55 5.81
CA ILE A 326 20.99 -8.54 4.76
C ILE A 326 19.81 -7.58 4.82
N ARG A 327 20.03 -6.36 4.32
CA ARG A 327 18.99 -5.45 3.87
C ARG A 327 19.00 -5.45 2.36
N ARG A 328 17.89 -5.85 1.76
CA ARG A 328 17.69 -5.88 0.31
C ARG A 328 16.80 -4.72 -0.10
N GLY A 329 17.12 -4.07 -1.20
CA GLY A 329 16.24 -3.06 -1.80
C GLY A 329 16.46 -1.64 -1.27
N LEU A 330 15.50 -0.76 -1.54
CA LEU A 330 15.49 0.64 -1.11
C LEU A 330 14.13 1.01 -0.53
N ASP A 331 14.11 2.04 0.33
CA ASP A 331 12.87 2.57 0.87
C ASP A 331 12.11 3.36 -0.21
N HIS A 332 10.77 3.39 -0.10
CA HIS A 332 9.98 4.30 -0.92
C HIS A 332 10.37 5.77 -0.63
N PRO A 333 10.42 6.63 -1.67
CA PRO A 333 9.98 6.41 -3.05
C PRO A 333 11.07 5.88 -4.01
N LEU A 334 12.24 5.48 -3.52
CA LEU A 334 13.41 5.11 -4.33
C LEU A 334 13.41 3.63 -4.76
N ALA A 335 12.50 2.83 -4.21
CA ALA A 335 12.28 1.46 -4.64
C ALA A 335 11.73 1.37 -6.07
N ALA A 336 12.16 0.34 -6.79
CA ALA A 336 11.54 -0.16 -8.01
C ALA A 336 10.24 -0.93 -7.69
N HIS A 337 9.37 -1.09 -8.70
CA HIS A 337 8.15 -1.87 -8.55
C HIS A 337 8.50 -3.34 -8.26
N PRO A 338 7.85 -4.01 -7.27
CA PRO A 338 8.19 -5.39 -6.91
C PRO A 338 8.05 -6.41 -8.04
N ARG A 339 7.14 -6.16 -8.98
CA ARG A 339 6.77 -7.04 -10.10
C ARG A 339 6.82 -6.26 -11.41
N LEU A 340 8.02 -6.06 -11.96
CA LEU A 340 8.20 -5.36 -13.25
C LEU A 340 7.72 -6.19 -14.45
N ASP A 341 7.65 -7.51 -14.28
CA ASP A 341 7.06 -8.46 -15.21
C ASP A 341 5.55 -8.23 -15.43
N LEU A 342 4.86 -7.73 -14.41
CA LEU A 342 3.41 -7.49 -14.44
C LEU A 342 3.03 -6.02 -14.61
N PHE A 343 3.84 -5.12 -14.07
CA PHE A 343 3.50 -3.70 -13.97
C PHE A 343 4.67 -2.81 -14.32
N VAL A 344 4.37 -1.67 -14.93
CA VAL A 344 5.24 -0.54 -15.28
C VAL A 344 6.44 -0.86 -16.17
N GLY A 345 6.95 -2.09 -16.21
CA GLY A 345 7.98 -2.54 -17.14
C GLY A 345 7.51 -2.47 -18.59
N SER A 346 8.44 -2.25 -19.52
CA SER A 346 8.12 -2.09 -20.95
C SER A 346 7.60 -3.39 -21.61
N SER A 347 8.00 -4.54 -21.09
CA SER A 347 7.54 -5.88 -21.47
C SER A 347 6.29 -6.33 -20.73
N SER A 348 5.85 -5.56 -19.72
CA SER A 348 4.75 -5.94 -18.86
C SER A 348 3.40 -5.79 -19.58
N PRO A 349 2.34 -6.51 -19.15
CA PRO A 349 0.99 -6.25 -19.62
C PRO A 349 0.45 -4.86 -19.26
N HIS A 350 1.09 -4.16 -18.32
CA HIS A 350 0.67 -2.82 -17.86
C HIS A 350 1.85 -1.83 -17.93
N PRO A 351 2.35 -1.50 -19.13
CA PRO A 351 3.47 -0.58 -19.26
C PRO A 351 3.09 0.80 -18.73
N MET A 352 4.02 1.45 -18.04
CA MET A 352 3.77 2.76 -17.41
C MET A 352 3.33 3.83 -18.41
N SER A 353 3.87 3.78 -19.64
CA SER A 353 3.56 4.75 -20.69
C SER A 353 2.09 4.74 -21.09
N GLU A 354 1.36 3.64 -20.83
CA GLU A 354 -0.05 3.50 -21.16
C GLU A 354 -0.94 3.64 -19.92
N PHE A 355 -0.54 3.06 -18.78
CA PHE A 355 -1.40 2.98 -17.60
C PHE A 355 -1.10 4.04 -16.52
N GLY A 356 0.12 4.56 -16.43
CA GLY A 356 0.55 5.37 -15.28
C GLY A 356 0.45 4.62 -13.94
N CYS A 357 0.47 5.35 -12.82
CA CYS A 357 0.42 4.81 -11.46
C CYS A 357 -0.99 4.94 -10.84
N THR A 358 -1.68 6.05 -11.08
CA THR A 358 -2.99 6.35 -10.45
C THR A 358 -4.13 5.43 -10.89
N VAL A 359 -3.99 4.71 -12.01
CA VAL A 359 -5.00 3.71 -12.44
C VAL A 359 -5.13 2.60 -11.40
N CYS A 360 -3.98 2.07 -10.96
CA CYS A 360 -3.93 0.99 -9.98
C CYS A 360 -4.01 1.52 -8.55
N HIS A 361 -3.30 2.62 -8.25
CA HIS A 361 -3.18 3.08 -6.87
C HIS A 361 -4.22 4.13 -6.46
N GLY A 362 -4.90 4.81 -7.39
CA GLY A 362 -5.71 5.98 -7.09
C GLY A 362 -4.86 7.22 -6.76
N GLY A 363 -5.42 8.13 -5.96
CA GLY A 363 -4.71 9.32 -5.47
C GLY A 363 -4.76 10.52 -6.41
N GLN A 364 -4.10 11.59 -5.99
CA GLN A 364 -4.04 12.84 -6.74
C GLN A 364 -2.79 12.89 -7.61
N GLY A 365 -2.90 12.40 -8.85
CA GLY A 365 -1.77 12.33 -9.78
C GLY A 365 -1.19 13.67 -10.20
N SER A 366 -1.88 14.79 -9.95
CA SER A 366 -1.36 16.15 -10.21
C SER A 366 -0.44 16.71 -9.13
N ALA A 367 -0.44 16.09 -7.96
CA ALA A 367 0.35 16.54 -6.84
C ALA A 367 1.84 16.24 -7.04
N THR A 368 2.68 17.12 -6.51
CA THR A 368 4.16 16.98 -6.54
C THR A 368 4.74 16.99 -5.13
N SER A 369 3.90 16.74 -4.12
CA SER A 369 4.33 16.67 -2.73
C SER A 369 3.60 15.54 -2.02
N PHE A 370 4.26 14.97 -1.03
CA PHE A 370 3.76 13.80 -0.30
C PHE A 370 2.35 14.04 0.30
N ALA A 371 2.16 15.17 0.97
CA ALA A 371 0.92 15.51 1.68
C ALA A 371 -0.28 15.70 0.73
N TRP A 372 -0.05 16.15 -0.50
CA TRP A 372 -1.11 16.45 -1.46
C TRP A 372 -1.39 15.34 -2.46
N ALA A 373 -0.50 14.36 -2.60
CA ALA A 373 -0.71 13.21 -3.49
C ALA A 373 -1.82 12.26 -3.01
N SER A 374 -2.39 12.53 -1.82
CA SER A 374 -3.45 11.74 -1.21
C SER A 374 -3.02 10.30 -0.94
N HIS A 375 -1.78 10.10 -0.48
CA HIS A 375 -1.33 8.80 0.05
C HIS A 375 -2.21 8.40 1.24
N THR A 376 -2.58 7.13 1.33
CA THR A 376 -3.34 6.62 2.49
C THR A 376 -2.46 5.69 3.32
N PRO A 377 -2.31 5.93 4.63
CA PRO A 377 -1.52 5.08 5.52
C PRO A 377 -2.16 3.70 5.67
N ASN A 378 -1.33 2.66 5.92
CA ASN A 378 -1.88 1.33 6.20
C ASN A 378 -2.53 1.25 7.59
N ASP A 379 -1.98 1.95 8.57
CA ASP A 379 -2.49 1.93 9.94
C ASP A 379 -2.31 3.28 10.65
N GLU A 380 -2.70 3.35 11.92
CA GLU A 380 -2.58 4.57 12.72
C GLU A 380 -1.11 4.92 13.05
N SER A 381 -0.21 3.94 13.08
CA SER A 381 1.21 4.19 13.31
C SER A 381 1.87 4.87 12.11
N ASP A 382 1.55 4.40 10.90
CA ASP A 382 1.91 5.04 9.63
C ASP A 382 1.35 6.45 9.58
N ARG A 383 0.08 6.61 9.96
CA ARG A 383 -0.57 7.92 10.01
C ARG A 383 0.18 8.90 10.90
N SER A 384 0.47 8.52 12.15
CA SER A 384 1.19 9.39 13.09
C SER A 384 2.57 9.74 12.56
N ARG A 385 3.35 8.74 12.13
CA ARG A 385 4.70 8.94 11.58
C ARG A 385 4.69 9.88 10.38
N TRP A 386 3.73 9.71 9.46
CA TRP A 386 3.62 10.53 8.25
C TRP A 386 3.15 11.96 8.54
N ARG A 387 2.31 12.19 9.55
CA ARG A 387 1.97 13.54 10.02
C ARG A 387 3.21 14.28 10.49
N ASP A 388 4.04 13.61 11.29
CA ASP A 388 5.23 14.22 11.88
C ASP A 388 6.35 14.44 10.85
N GLN A 389 6.61 13.46 9.99
CA GLN A 389 7.75 13.49 9.05
C GLN A 389 7.45 14.18 7.73
N HIS A 390 6.18 14.16 7.28
CA HIS A 390 5.81 14.60 5.95
C HIS A 390 4.64 15.58 5.93
N GLY A 391 4.15 16.01 7.10
CA GLY A 391 3.00 16.91 7.19
C GLY A 391 1.73 16.30 6.60
N TRP A 392 1.60 14.98 6.65
CA TRP A 392 0.45 14.28 6.07
C TRP A 392 -0.88 14.78 6.66
N PHE A 393 -1.89 14.86 5.81
CA PHE A 393 -3.27 15.10 6.22
C PHE A 393 -4.22 14.35 5.29
N GLY A 394 -5.40 13.98 5.79
CA GLY A 394 -6.46 13.44 4.95
C GLY A 394 -7.07 14.55 4.10
N ASN A 395 -6.85 14.52 2.78
CA ASN A 395 -7.40 15.52 1.89
C ASN A 395 -8.89 15.30 1.66
N GLN A 396 -9.73 15.99 2.44
CA GLN A 396 -11.19 15.92 2.33
C GLN A 396 -11.75 16.43 0.98
N TYR A 397 -10.95 17.13 0.18
CA TYR A 397 -11.36 17.68 -1.11
C TYR A 397 -11.03 16.76 -2.29
N TRP A 398 -10.39 15.62 -2.03
CA TRP A 398 -10.04 14.65 -3.07
C TRP A 398 -10.80 13.34 -2.81
N PRO A 399 -11.84 13.03 -3.60
CA PRO A 399 -12.72 11.89 -3.33
C PRO A 399 -12.07 10.53 -3.59
N GLU A 400 -10.97 10.49 -4.33
CA GLU A 400 -10.26 9.26 -4.73
C GLU A 400 -8.84 9.22 -4.17
N PRO A 401 -8.65 9.06 -2.84
CA PRO A 401 -7.31 8.93 -2.27
C PRO A 401 -6.63 7.65 -2.77
N MET A 402 -5.30 7.56 -2.62
CA MET A 402 -4.60 6.34 -2.96
C MET A 402 -5.09 5.19 -2.07
N LEU A 403 -5.23 4.00 -2.62
CA LEU A 403 -5.51 2.81 -1.83
C LEU A 403 -4.33 2.53 -0.90
N PRO A 404 -4.58 2.22 0.39
CA PRO A 404 -3.55 1.65 1.24
C PRO A 404 -2.95 0.41 0.58
N THR A 405 -1.66 0.15 0.78
CA THR A 405 -0.96 -0.99 0.18
C THR A 405 -1.69 -2.32 0.39
N ARG A 406 -2.30 -2.51 1.57
CA ARG A 406 -3.07 -3.74 1.88
C ARG A 406 -4.26 -3.98 0.93
N PHE A 407 -4.77 -2.94 0.29
CA PHE A 407 -5.92 -2.98 -0.63
C PHE A 407 -5.54 -2.69 -2.08
N ALA A 408 -4.26 -2.55 -2.42
CA ALA A 408 -3.86 -2.17 -3.78
C ALA A 408 -4.37 -3.16 -4.86
N GLU A 409 -4.44 -4.46 -4.55
CA GLU A 409 -4.94 -5.49 -5.47
C GLU A 409 -6.43 -5.38 -5.79
N SER A 410 -7.24 -4.68 -4.98
CA SER A 410 -8.67 -4.51 -5.27
C SER A 410 -8.89 -3.71 -6.56
N ALA A 411 -7.96 -2.82 -6.90
CA ALA A 411 -8.01 -2.05 -8.14
C ALA A 411 -7.89 -2.90 -9.40
N CYS A 412 -7.39 -4.14 -9.33
CA CYS A 412 -7.34 -5.03 -10.49
C CYS A 412 -8.75 -5.31 -11.04
N LEU A 413 -9.79 -5.30 -10.20
CA LEU A 413 -11.18 -5.49 -10.62
C LEU A 413 -11.72 -4.40 -11.54
N LYS A 414 -11.01 -3.27 -11.69
CA LYS A 414 -11.36 -2.22 -12.67
C LYS A 414 -11.36 -2.75 -14.10
N CYS A 415 -10.51 -3.75 -14.40
CA CYS A 415 -10.38 -4.34 -15.73
C CYS A 415 -10.49 -5.88 -15.70
N HIS A 416 -9.93 -6.54 -14.68
CA HIS A 416 -9.91 -8.00 -14.54
C HIS A 416 -11.18 -8.51 -13.86
N HIS A 417 -12.26 -8.39 -14.62
CA HIS A 417 -13.60 -8.58 -14.12
C HIS A 417 -13.95 -10.04 -13.80
N HIS A 418 -13.31 -11.00 -14.44
CA HIS A 418 -13.63 -12.41 -14.22
C HIS A 418 -12.83 -13.03 -13.08
N VAL A 419 -11.76 -12.37 -12.62
CA VAL A 419 -10.81 -12.78 -11.56
C VAL A 419 -10.07 -14.10 -11.83
N THR A 420 -10.70 -15.04 -12.53
CA THR A 420 -10.12 -16.30 -13.01
C THR A 420 -8.93 -16.10 -13.93
N ASP A 421 -8.87 -14.97 -14.63
CA ASP A 421 -7.72 -14.55 -15.43
C ASP A 421 -6.51 -14.08 -14.59
N LEU A 422 -6.72 -13.86 -13.29
CA LEU A 422 -5.67 -13.58 -12.29
C LEU A 422 -5.19 -14.85 -11.57
N ALA A 423 -5.65 -16.03 -11.99
CA ALA A 423 -5.13 -17.29 -11.49
C ALA A 423 -3.67 -17.53 -11.95
N PRO A 424 -2.89 -18.33 -11.21
CA PRO A 424 -1.57 -18.77 -11.67
C PRO A 424 -1.60 -19.38 -13.07
N SER A 425 -0.62 -19.02 -13.89
CA SER A 425 -0.49 -19.50 -15.28
C SER A 425 0.96 -19.88 -15.59
N PRO A 426 1.24 -20.61 -16.68
CA PRO A 426 2.62 -20.89 -17.08
C PRO A 426 3.47 -19.63 -17.31
N ARG A 427 2.84 -18.53 -17.77
CA ARG A 427 3.52 -17.23 -17.94
C ARG A 427 3.73 -16.52 -16.60
N PHE A 428 2.77 -16.62 -15.70
CA PHE A 428 2.82 -16.03 -14.36
C PHE A 428 2.55 -17.10 -13.31
N PRO A 429 3.59 -17.86 -12.89
CA PRO A 429 3.43 -18.95 -11.93
C PRO A 429 2.91 -18.47 -10.57
N GLN A 430 3.18 -17.21 -10.23
CA GLN A 430 2.59 -16.52 -9.09
C GLN A 430 1.35 -15.76 -9.56
N ALA A 431 0.23 -15.93 -8.85
CA ALA A 431 -1.00 -15.20 -9.12
C ALA A 431 -0.72 -13.68 -9.14
N PRO A 432 -1.10 -12.95 -10.21
CA PRO A 432 -0.88 -11.51 -10.30
C PRO A 432 -1.50 -10.69 -9.16
N ALA A 433 -2.63 -11.15 -8.61
CA ALA A 433 -3.33 -10.52 -7.49
C ALA A 433 -3.82 -11.60 -6.51
N ALA A 434 -2.88 -12.18 -5.76
CA ALA A 434 -3.13 -13.33 -4.89
C ALA A 434 -4.18 -13.05 -3.79
N LYS A 435 -4.16 -11.87 -3.18
CA LYS A 435 -5.15 -11.49 -2.14
C LYS A 435 -6.53 -11.30 -2.75
N LEU A 436 -6.62 -10.67 -3.91
CA LEU A 436 -7.88 -10.52 -4.62
C LEU A 436 -8.48 -11.89 -5.00
N LEU A 437 -7.65 -12.77 -5.57
CA LEU A 437 -8.06 -14.12 -5.96
C LEU A 437 -8.53 -14.93 -4.76
N GLN A 438 -7.81 -14.86 -3.63
CA GLN A 438 -8.21 -15.51 -2.39
C GLN A 438 -9.56 -14.98 -1.89
N GLY A 439 -9.77 -13.66 -1.91
CA GLY A 439 -11.07 -13.06 -1.56
C GLY A 439 -12.21 -13.56 -2.44
N TYR A 440 -11.96 -13.69 -3.75
CA TYR A 440 -12.92 -14.23 -4.71
C TYR A 440 -13.24 -15.72 -4.46
N GLU A 441 -12.23 -16.54 -4.19
CA GLU A 441 -12.43 -17.95 -3.85
C GLU A 441 -13.28 -18.14 -2.58
N LEU A 442 -13.08 -17.30 -1.56
CA LEU A 442 -13.88 -17.35 -0.33
C LEU A 442 -15.35 -17.02 -0.60
N VAL A 443 -15.61 -15.99 -1.41
CA VAL A 443 -16.97 -15.64 -1.85
C VAL A 443 -17.64 -16.83 -2.53
N LEU A 444 -16.91 -17.59 -3.35
CA LEU A 444 -17.42 -18.77 -4.03
C LEU A 444 -17.65 -19.95 -3.07
N GLN A 445 -16.66 -20.25 -2.22
CA GLN A 445 -16.71 -21.37 -1.27
C GLN A 445 -17.84 -21.23 -0.26
N HIS A 446 -18.05 -20.02 0.26
CA HIS A 446 -19.11 -19.75 1.25
C HIS A 446 -20.47 -19.47 0.62
N GLY A 447 -20.58 -19.53 -0.72
CA GLY A 447 -21.85 -19.36 -1.43
C GLY A 447 -22.48 -17.99 -1.20
N CYS A 448 -21.68 -16.95 -0.95
CA CYS A 448 -22.18 -15.61 -0.66
C CYS A 448 -23.08 -15.10 -1.79
N TYR A 449 -22.75 -15.43 -3.03
CA TYR A 449 -23.53 -15.12 -4.25
C TYR A 449 -24.91 -15.82 -4.33
N ALA A 450 -25.16 -16.86 -3.51
CA ALA A 450 -26.44 -17.56 -3.51
C ALA A 450 -27.55 -16.73 -2.85
N CYS A 451 -27.18 -15.86 -1.90
CA CYS A 451 -28.11 -15.02 -1.14
C CYS A 451 -27.84 -13.52 -1.31
N HIS A 452 -26.58 -13.13 -1.52
CA HIS A 452 -26.15 -11.76 -1.80
C HIS A 452 -25.87 -11.57 -3.30
N GLU A 453 -26.05 -10.36 -3.78
CA GLU A 453 -25.70 -9.97 -5.14
C GLU A 453 -24.18 -9.81 -5.23
N ILE A 454 -23.48 -10.71 -5.93
CA ILE A 454 -22.01 -10.71 -6.16
C ILE A 454 -21.75 -11.33 -7.54
N THR A 455 -21.02 -10.66 -8.44
CA THR A 455 -20.96 -11.05 -9.86
C THR A 455 -20.27 -12.39 -10.09
N GLY A 456 -20.98 -13.35 -10.70
CA GLY A 456 -20.45 -14.63 -11.18
C GLY A 456 -21.51 -15.41 -11.97
N VAL A 457 -21.20 -15.78 -13.21
CA VAL A 457 -22.11 -16.51 -14.12
C VAL A 457 -22.17 -17.99 -13.71
N MET A 458 -23.37 -18.58 -13.63
CA MET A 458 -23.54 -20.04 -13.57
C MET A 458 -24.30 -20.53 -14.81
N ASP A 459 -23.78 -21.56 -15.48
CA ASP A 459 -24.40 -22.24 -16.64
C ASP A 459 -24.90 -21.31 -17.76
N GLY A 460 -24.08 -20.31 -18.11
CA GLY A 460 -24.38 -19.40 -19.23
C GLY A 460 -25.62 -18.51 -19.00
N ARG A 461 -26.14 -18.45 -17.77
CA ARG A 461 -27.23 -17.55 -17.37
C ARG A 461 -26.75 -16.62 -16.26
N ALA A 462 -27.12 -15.35 -16.36
CA ALA A 462 -26.90 -14.38 -15.29
C ALA A 462 -27.76 -14.79 -14.09
N VAL A 463 -27.14 -15.16 -12.97
CA VAL A 463 -27.83 -15.50 -11.71
C VAL A 463 -27.73 -14.31 -10.75
N GLY A 464 -27.81 -13.07 -11.24
CA GLY A 464 -27.84 -11.84 -10.44
C GLY A 464 -27.28 -10.63 -11.23
N PRO A 465 -27.69 -9.39 -10.93
CA PRO A 465 -27.03 -8.20 -11.50
C PRO A 465 -25.60 -8.01 -10.96
N ASP A 466 -24.79 -7.26 -11.71
CA ASP A 466 -23.34 -7.08 -11.51
C ASP A 466 -23.04 -6.09 -10.40
N LEU A 467 -22.23 -6.49 -9.41
CA LEU A 467 -21.77 -5.60 -8.35
C LEU A 467 -20.90 -4.43 -8.81
N ARG A 468 -20.45 -4.40 -10.06
CA ARG A 468 -19.63 -3.30 -10.57
C ARG A 468 -20.43 -2.29 -11.38
N VAL A 469 -21.69 -2.59 -11.68
CA VAL A 469 -22.56 -1.69 -12.43
C VAL A 469 -24.01 -1.92 -12.00
N GLU A 470 -24.37 -1.35 -10.86
CA GLU A 470 -25.76 -0.92 -10.68
C GLU A 470 -26.00 0.24 -11.66
N PRO A 471 -27.08 0.24 -12.46
CA PRO A 471 -27.36 1.37 -13.33
C PRO A 471 -27.44 2.64 -12.48
N HIS A 472 -26.75 3.69 -12.94
CA HIS A 472 -26.70 4.98 -12.24
C HIS A 472 -28.09 5.64 -12.14
N ASP A 473 -29.06 5.19 -12.94
CA ASP A 473 -30.42 5.70 -12.97
C ASP A 473 -31.43 4.69 -12.36
N PRO A 474 -32.15 5.06 -11.29
CA PRO A 474 -33.28 4.31 -10.74
C PRO A 474 -34.37 3.97 -11.77
N ALA A 475 -34.43 4.65 -12.92
CA ALA A 475 -35.37 4.38 -14.00
C ALA A 475 -35.05 3.10 -14.79
N GLU A 476 -33.76 2.75 -14.95
CA GLU A 476 -33.31 1.55 -15.70
C GLU A 476 -33.46 0.26 -14.88
N GLU A 477 -33.49 0.35 -13.54
CA GLU A 477 -33.69 -0.76 -12.60
C GLU A 477 -35.05 -1.47 -12.78
N ARG A 478 -36.02 -0.81 -13.44
CA ARG A 478 -37.37 -1.35 -13.69
C ARG A 478 -37.47 -2.22 -14.95
N GLU A 479 -36.53 -2.13 -15.89
CA GLU A 479 -36.66 -2.74 -17.23
C GLU A 479 -36.08 -4.15 -17.34
N HIS A 480 -35.35 -4.66 -16.33
CA HIS A 480 -34.79 -6.02 -16.34
C HIS A 480 -35.07 -6.86 -15.07
N PRO A 481 -36.33 -7.26 -14.80
CA PRO A 481 -36.61 -8.16 -13.68
C PRO A 481 -36.80 -9.61 -14.14
N GLY A 482 -35.99 -10.51 -13.58
CA GLY A 482 -36.46 -11.89 -13.35
C GLY A 482 -37.66 -11.88 -12.40
N THR A 483 -38.52 -12.90 -12.47
CA THR A 483 -39.85 -12.92 -11.82
C THR A 483 -39.85 -13.26 -10.33
N LEU A 484 -38.70 -13.51 -9.70
CA LEU A 484 -38.60 -13.95 -8.31
C LEU A 484 -37.74 -13.00 -7.46
N ARG A 485 -38.28 -12.58 -6.32
CA ARG A 485 -37.56 -11.81 -5.29
C ARG A 485 -36.58 -12.71 -4.54
N ARG A 486 -35.35 -12.25 -4.35
CA ARG A 486 -34.34 -12.95 -3.55
C ARG A 486 -34.49 -12.67 -2.04
N PRO A 487 -34.01 -13.56 -1.16
CA PRO A 487 -34.30 -13.48 0.28
C PRO A 487 -33.54 -12.38 1.05
N GLY A 488 -32.40 -11.90 0.54
CA GLY A 488 -31.53 -10.92 1.22
C GLY A 488 -31.87 -9.46 0.91
N PRO A 489 -31.55 -8.51 1.83
CA PRO A 489 -31.69 -7.07 1.59
C PRO A 489 -30.58 -6.52 0.68
N SER A 490 -30.83 -5.38 0.03
CA SER A 490 -29.79 -4.63 -0.69
C SER A 490 -28.67 -4.20 0.27
N LEU A 491 -27.42 -4.36 -0.17
CA LEU A 491 -26.22 -3.89 0.53
C LEU A 491 -25.65 -2.58 -0.06
N ARG A 492 -26.31 -2.01 -1.08
CA ARG A 492 -25.89 -0.80 -1.81
C ARG A 492 -25.56 0.37 -0.89
N HIS A 493 -26.33 0.52 0.19
CA HIS A 493 -26.15 1.57 1.19
C HIS A 493 -25.88 0.97 2.58
N VAL A 494 -25.13 -0.13 2.67
CA VAL A 494 -24.92 -0.82 3.97
C VAL A 494 -24.16 0.05 4.97
N ALA A 495 -23.14 0.81 4.52
CA ALA A 495 -22.34 1.68 5.38
C ALA A 495 -23.12 2.90 5.89
N SER A 496 -24.24 3.22 5.24
CA SER A 496 -25.11 4.33 5.65
C SER A 496 -25.88 3.98 6.94
N LYS A 497 -26.12 2.68 7.18
CA LYS A 497 -26.85 2.17 8.35
C LYS A 497 -25.95 1.49 9.39
N LEU A 498 -24.94 0.76 8.94
CA LEU A 498 -24.10 -0.10 9.78
C LEU A 498 -22.65 0.35 9.76
N ASP A 499 -22.04 0.34 10.94
CA ASP A 499 -20.60 0.56 11.11
C ASP A 499 -19.81 -0.75 10.92
N GLN A 500 -18.49 -0.64 10.79
CA GLN A 500 -17.58 -1.78 10.61
C GLN A 500 -17.79 -2.89 11.65
N GLU A 501 -17.94 -2.51 12.92
CA GLU A 501 -18.13 -3.46 14.02
C GLU A 501 -19.42 -4.26 13.84
N ARG A 502 -20.54 -3.59 13.52
CA ARG A 502 -21.83 -4.27 13.31
C ARG A 502 -21.86 -5.12 12.07
N ILE A 503 -21.24 -4.68 10.96
CA ILE A 503 -21.14 -5.50 9.75
C ILE A 503 -20.33 -6.76 10.06
N GLY A 504 -19.19 -6.63 10.73
CA GLY A 504 -18.36 -7.76 11.15
C GLY A 504 -19.10 -8.73 12.06
N ARG A 505 -19.80 -8.22 13.09
CA ARG A 505 -20.63 -9.06 13.98
C ARG A 505 -21.77 -9.76 13.24
N TRP A 506 -22.43 -9.07 12.32
CA TRP A 506 -23.54 -9.63 11.54
C TRP A 506 -23.06 -10.76 10.62
N ILE A 507 -21.90 -10.61 9.99
CA ILE A 507 -21.27 -11.64 9.16
C ILE A 507 -20.81 -12.82 10.03
N ALA A 508 -20.19 -12.55 11.18
CA ALA A 508 -19.68 -13.57 12.08
C ALA A 508 -20.79 -14.47 12.65
N ASN A 509 -21.87 -13.85 13.15
CA ASN A 509 -22.98 -14.57 13.76
C ASN A 509 -24.29 -13.76 13.66
N PRO A 510 -25.04 -13.88 12.56
CA PRO A 510 -26.24 -13.07 12.34
C PRO A 510 -27.34 -13.40 13.36
N THR A 511 -27.39 -14.63 13.87
CA THR A 511 -28.38 -15.05 14.88
C THR A 511 -28.16 -14.43 16.26
N GLU A 512 -26.93 -13.99 16.56
CA GLU A 512 -26.63 -13.26 17.80
C GLU A 512 -27.25 -11.85 17.78
N MET A 513 -27.28 -11.23 16.60
CA MET A 513 -27.84 -9.89 16.41
C MET A 513 -29.34 -9.91 16.14
N GLN A 514 -29.84 -10.94 15.44
CA GLN A 514 -31.25 -11.14 15.19
C GLN A 514 -31.57 -12.65 15.24
N PRO A 515 -32.21 -13.14 16.32
CA PRO A 515 -32.49 -14.58 16.48
C PRO A 515 -33.31 -15.20 15.34
N ALA A 516 -34.16 -14.40 14.69
CA ALA A 516 -34.97 -14.80 13.54
C ALA A 516 -34.27 -14.55 12.18
N SER A 517 -32.97 -14.26 12.17
CA SER A 517 -32.22 -14.01 10.94
C SER A 517 -32.24 -15.24 10.03
N ARG A 518 -32.51 -15.00 8.75
CA ARG A 518 -32.43 -16.01 7.68
C ARG A 518 -31.05 -16.04 7.01
N MET A 519 -30.15 -15.15 7.42
CA MET A 519 -28.76 -15.19 6.96
C MET A 519 -28.07 -16.40 7.59
N PRO A 520 -27.46 -17.30 6.80
CA PRO A 520 -26.73 -18.43 7.35
C PRO A 520 -25.57 -17.94 8.20
N ARG A 521 -25.10 -18.78 9.12
CA ARG A 521 -23.88 -18.55 9.90
C ARG A 521 -22.74 -19.35 9.25
N PRO A 522 -22.01 -18.80 8.26
CA PRO A 522 -20.94 -19.51 7.59
C PRO A 522 -19.68 -19.68 8.46
N PHE A 523 -19.50 -18.83 9.49
CA PHE A 523 -18.32 -18.81 10.36
C PHE A 523 -18.60 -19.40 11.75
N GLY A 524 -17.57 -19.98 12.37
CA GLY A 524 -17.61 -20.57 13.70
C GLY A 524 -18.21 -21.98 13.73
N ASN A 525 -18.24 -22.69 12.59
CA ASN A 525 -18.66 -24.09 12.49
C ASN A 525 -17.42 -24.99 12.29
N LEU A 526 -16.82 -25.44 13.39
CA LEU A 526 -15.56 -26.20 13.37
C LEU A 526 -15.74 -27.73 13.28
N ASP A 527 -16.97 -28.22 13.13
CA ASP A 527 -17.31 -29.65 13.18
C ASP A 527 -16.58 -30.51 12.12
N HIS A 528 -16.18 -29.89 11.01
CA HIS A 528 -15.48 -30.54 9.89
C HIS A 528 -13.97 -30.31 9.92
N VAL A 529 -13.48 -29.54 10.89
CA VAL A 529 -12.07 -29.18 11.04
C VAL A 529 -11.45 -30.08 12.12
N PRO A 530 -10.27 -30.69 11.88
CA PRO A 530 -9.55 -31.40 12.93
C PRO A 530 -9.29 -30.49 14.14
N GLU A 531 -9.48 -31.00 15.35
CA GLU A 531 -9.37 -30.23 16.60
C GLU A 531 -8.03 -29.49 16.74
N GLN A 532 -6.93 -30.10 16.23
CA GLN A 532 -5.60 -29.48 16.25
C GLN A 532 -5.48 -28.20 15.40
N LEU A 533 -6.43 -27.97 14.48
CA LEU A 533 -6.46 -26.83 13.57
C LEU A 533 -7.52 -25.79 13.95
N HIS A 534 -8.31 -26.02 15.02
CA HIS A 534 -9.42 -25.14 15.43
C HIS A 534 -8.98 -23.70 15.67
N ASP A 535 -7.86 -23.48 16.37
CA ASP A 535 -7.34 -22.14 16.65
C ASP A 535 -6.89 -21.42 15.37
N GLN A 536 -6.23 -22.14 14.46
CA GLN A 536 -5.78 -21.58 13.17
C GLN A 536 -6.97 -21.24 12.26
N TRP A 537 -7.99 -22.09 12.26
CA TRP A 537 -9.21 -21.89 11.49
C TRP A 537 -10.00 -20.70 12.03
N THR A 538 -10.15 -20.59 13.36
CA THR A 538 -10.82 -19.45 14.01
C THR A 538 -10.11 -18.13 13.72
N ALA A 539 -8.77 -18.13 13.76
CA ALA A 539 -7.98 -16.95 13.40
C ALA A 539 -8.17 -16.56 11.93
N ARG A 540 -8.27 -17.55 11.03
CA ARG A 540 -8.54 -17.34 9.60
C ARG A 540 -9.94 -16.78 9.37
N GLU A 541 -10.98 -17.38 9.97
CA GLU A 541 -12.37 -16.90 9.86
C GLU A 541 -12.49 -15.42 10.27
N ALA A 542 -11.79 -15.01 11.33
CA ALA A 542 -11.79 -13.61 11.76
C ALA A 542 -11.26 -12.64 10.68
N ILE A 543 -10.24 -13.05 9.92
CA ILE A 543 -9.68 -12.28 8.80
C ILE A 543 -10.66 -12.21 7.63
N GLU A 544 -11.33 -13.32 7.34
CA GLU A 544 -12.31 -13.43 6.27
C GLU A 544 -13.54 -12.55 6.54
N ILE A 545 -14.02 -12.53 7.79
CA ILE A 545 -15.08 -11.63 8.26
C ILE A 545 -14.65 -10.16 8.10
N LEU A 546 -13.41 -9.82 8.47
CA LEU A 546 -12.89 -8.46 8.36
C LEU A 546 -12.75 -8.02 6.89
N ALA A 547 -12.27 -8.90 6.01
CA ALA A 547 -12.15 -8.64 4.58
C ALA A 547 -13.51 -8.38 3.93
N ALA A 548 -14.51 -9.24 4.21
CA ALA A 548 -15.87 -9.06 3.73
C ALA A 548 -16.49 -7.75 4.25
N THR A 549 -16.22 -7.40 5.51
CA THR A 549 -16.67 -6.14 6.10
C THR A 549 -16.10 -4.92 5.37
N HIS A 550 -14.80 -4.93 5.09
CA HIS A 550 -14.15 -3.81 4.39
C HIS A 550 -14.61 -3.67 2.95
N PHE A 551 -14.81 -4.79 2.24
CA PHE A 551 -15.40 -4.78 0.90
C PHE A 551 -16.77 -4.08 0.92
N LEU A 552 -17.65 -4.49 1.82
CA LEU A 552 -18.99 -3.92 1.94
C LEU A 552 -19.00 -2.44 2.30
N LEU A 553 -18.05 -1.99 3.13
CA LEU A 553 -17.91 -0.57 3.45
C LEU A 553 -17.35 0.25 2.28
N GLY A 554 -16.42 -0.32 1.52
CA GLY A 554 -15.79 0.33 0.37
C GLY A 554 -16.73 0.50 -0.82
N GLU A 555 -17.59 -0.49 -1.06
CA GLU A 555 -18.57 -0.49 -2.16
C GLU A 555 -19.90 0.19 -1.79
N SER A 556 -20.08 0.58 -0.52
CA SER A 556 -21.32 1.22 -0.09
C SER A 556 -21.42 2.63 -0.66
N GLN A 557 -22.50 2.88 -1.40
CA GLN A 557 -22.83 4.19 -1.93
C GLN A 557 -23.38 5.11 -0.83
N PRO A 558 -23.03 6.42 -0.86
CA PRO A 558 -23.60 7.40 0.04
C PRO A 558 -25.10 7.54 -0.20
N MET A 559 -25.85 7.84 0.87
CA MET A 559 -27.29 8.06 0.78
C MET A 559 -27.65 9.35 1.52
N GLU A 560 -28.49 10.18 0.90
CA GLU A 560 -29.06 11.36 1.53
C GLU A 560 -30.22 10.98 2.46
N TRP A 561 -30.15 11.45 3.70
CA TRP A 561 -31.17 11.20 4.71
C TRP A 561 -32.20 12.30 4.78
N LEU A 562 -33.45 11.91 5.03
CA LEU A 562 -34.45 12.85 5.51
C LEU A 562 -34.17 13.22 6.97
N THR A 563 -34.34 14.50 7.29
CA THR A 563 -34.21 15.00 8.65
C THR A 563 -35.52 14.77 9.41
N PRO A 564 -35.51 14.01 10.53
CA PRO A 564 -36.68 13.89 11.39
C PRO A 564 -37.02 15.25 12.02
N PRO A 565 -38.31 15.54 12.31
CA PRO A 565 -38.71 16.75 13.03
C PRO A 565 -38.02 16.83 14.41
N ASP A 566 -37.83 18.06 14.92
CA ASP A 566 -37.25 18.27 16.24
C ASP A 566 -38.14 17.62 17.33
N GLU A 567 -37.53 16.83 18.21
CA GLU A 567 -38.24 16.15 19.31
C GLU A 567 -38.87 17.14 20.32
N HIS A 568 -38.55 18.43 20.24
CA HIS A 568 -39.07 19.49 21.10
C HIS A 568 -40.58 19.73 20.96
N ASP A 569 -41.19 19.30 19.86
CA ASP A 569 -42.65 19.38 19.63
C ASP A 569 -43.41 18.12 20.08
N LEU A 570 -42.70 17.11 20.61
CA LEU A 570 -43.28 15.85 21.04
C LEU A 570 -43.21 15.73 22.57
N ALA A 571 -44.32 15.29 23.16
CA ALA A 571 -44.50 15.05 24.59
C ALA A 571 -43.44 14.08 25.18
N THR A 572 -43.48 13.83 26.49
CA THR A 572 -42.48 13.02 27.25
C THR A 572 -42.09 11.71 26.55
N ALA A 573 -40.91 11.16 26.88
CA ALA A 573 -40.43 9.91 26.28
C ALA A 573 -41.46 8.76 26.34
N ASP A 574 -42.21 8.66 27.44
CA ASP A 574 -43.28 7.69 27.63
C ASP A 574 -44.46 7.92 26.67
N GLU A 575 -44.83 9.19 26.44
CA GLU A 575 -45.90 9.55 25.51
C GLU A 575 -45.48 9.30 24.06
N ARG A 576 -44.21 9.52 23.70
CA ARG A 576 -43.66 9.13 22.38
C ARG A 576 -43.71 7.62 22.18
N ALA A 577 -43.31 6.85 23.20
CA ALA A 577 -43.36 5.40 23.15
C ALA A 577 -44.82 4.88 23.03
N ARG A 578 -45.76 5.48 23.76
CA ARG A 578 -47.19 5.14 23.68
C ARG A 578 -47.75 5.41 22.29
N ARG A 579 -47.53 6.61 21.73
CA ARG A 579 -48.00 6.97 20.38
C ARG A 579 -47.35 6.12 19.29
N GLY A 580 -46.05 5.82 19.41
CA GLY A 580 -45.35 4.93 18.49
C GLY A 580 -45.95 3.52 18.49
N ARG A 581 -46.34 3.00 19.66
CA ARG A 581 -47.02 1.71 19.79
C ARG A 581 -48.40 1.71 19.12
N GLU A 582 -49.20 2.75 19.35
CA GLU A 582 -50.52 2.91 18.72
C GLU A 582 -50.41 2.99 17.19
N LEU A 583 -49.41 3.72 16.67
CA LEU A 583 -49.13 3.79 15.24
C LEU A 583 -48.71 2.43 14.68
N PHE A 584 -47.84 1.70 15.37
CA PHE A 584 -47.38 0.38 14.93
C PHE A 584 -48.53 -0.63 14.77
N GLN A 585 -49.55 -0.53 15.63
CA GLN A 585 -50.75 -1.37 15.56
C GLN A 585 -51.72 -0.93 14.46
N THR A 586 -51.93 0.38 14.30
CA THR A 586 -52.99 0.92 13.44
C THR A 586 -52.53 1.18 11.99
N ALA A 587 -51.23 1.41 11.75
CA ALA A 587 -50.67 1.70 10.42
C ALA A 587 -50.41 0.44 9.57
N GLY A 588 -50.86 -0.74 10.01
CA GLY A 588 -50.69 -1.99 9.27
C GLY A 588 -49.28 -2.59 9.32
N CYS A 589 -48.39 -2.14 10.22
CA CYS A 589 -47.05 -2.70 10.34
C CYS A 589 -47.08 -4.20 10.68
N LEU A 590 -48.07 -4.63 11.48
CA LEU A 590 -48.27 -6.03 11.90
C LEU A 590 -48.69 -6.98 10.75
N VAL A 591 -49.11 -6.45 9.60
CA VAL A 591 -49.42 -7.24 8.40
C VAL A 591 -48.15 -7.95 7.91
N CYS A 592 -47.03 -7.23 7.86
CA CYS A 592 -45.76 -7.76 7.34
C CYS A 592 -44.73 -8.07 8.45
N HIS A 593 -44.74 -7.33 9.56
CA HIS A 593 -43.74 -7.44 10.63
C HIS A 593 -44.25 -8.19 11.86
N LYS A 594 -43.31 -8.75 12.64
CA LYS A 594 -43.56 -9.40 13.94
C LYS A 594 -43.00 -8.56 15.09
N HIS A 595 -43.64 -8.64 16.25
CA HIS A 595 -43.16 -8.02 17.49
C HIS A 595 -43.66 -8.80 18.71
N ARG A 596 -42.80 -9.01 19.72
CA ARG A 596 -43.06 -9.86 20.90
C ARG A 596 -44.26 -9.43 21.74
N ASP A 597 -44.58 -8.14 21.71
CA ASP A 597 -45.71 -7.54 22.44
C ASP A 597 -47.04 -7.71 21.67
N HIS A 598 -47.00 -8.24 20.44
CA HIS A 598 -48.14 -8.36 19.53
C HIS A 598 -48.17 -9.78 18.92
N GLN A 599 -48.29 -10.79 19.78
CA GLN A 599 -48.30 -12.21 19.38
C GLN A 599 -49.60 -12.61 18.66
N ASP A 600 -50.70 -11.89 18.92
CA ASP A 600 -52.01 -12.09 18.30
C ASP A 600 -52.15 -11.34 16.96
N ALA A 601 -51.05 -11.15 16.22
CA ALA A 601 -51.05 -10.41 14.95
C ALA A 601 -51.60 -11.20 13.75
N GLU A 602 -51.78 -12.52 13.89
CA GLU A 602 -52.29 -13.42 12.84
C GLU A 602 -53.65 -12.99 12.25
N PRO A 603 -54.64 -12.48 13.00
CA PRO A 603 -55.92 -12.02 12.44
C PRO A 603 -55.80 -10.80 11.51
N PHE A 604 -54.68 -10.07 11.56
CA PHE A 604 -54.41 -8.91 10.69
C PHE A 604 -53.69 -9.31 9.39
N ARG A 605 -53.29 -10.58 9.24
CA ARG A 605 -52.65 -11.11 8.03
C ARG A 605 -53.70 -11.77 7.13
N GLY A 606 -53.92 -11.22 5.94
CA GLY A 606 -54.78 -11.84 4.95
C GLY A 606 -54.20 -13.17 4.43
N GLU A 607 -55.05 -14.06 3.91
CA GLU A 607 -54.64 -15.28 3.22
C GLU A 607 -54.37 -15.01 1.73
N PRO A 608 -53.22 -15.42 1.16
CA PRO A 608 -52.12 -16.13 1.84
C PRO A 608 -51.30 -15.17 2.72
N SER A 609 -50.90 -15.65 3.91
CA SER A 609 -50.09 -14.91 4.88
C SER A 609 -48.72 -14.55 4.27
N VAL A 610 -48.54 -13.28 3.92
CA VAL A 610 -47.27 -12.74 3.41
C VAL A 610 -46.48 -12.13 4.56
N ALA A 611 -45.95 -12.98 5.46
CA ALA A 611 -45.00 -12.54 6.49
C ALA A 611 -43.61 -12.26 5.86
N ASP A 612 -43.50 -11.14 5.14
CA ASP A 612 -42.30 -10.75 4.40
C ASP A 612 -41.34 -9.84 5.18
N GLY A 613 -41.80 -9.23 6.27
CA GLY A 613 -41.01 -8.30 7.09
C GLY A 613 -40.19 -9.01 8.18
N PRO A 614 -39.03 -8.45 8.57
CA PRO A 614 -38.27 -8.94 9.73
C PRO A 614 -39.06 -8.81 11.04
N ASP A 615 -38.73 -9.67 12.00
CA ASP A 615 -39.15 -9.51 13.41
C ASP A 615 -38.42 -8.30 14.03
N LEU A 616 -39.20 -7.37 14.58
CA LEU A 616 -38.76 -6.09 15.12
C LEU A 616 -38.64 -6.09 16.65
N SER A 617 -38.86 -7.23 17.30
CA SER A 617 -38.84 -7.40 18.75
C SER A 617 -37.53 -6.96 19.43
N ASP A 618 -36.40 -7.13 18.74
CA ASP A 618 -35.04 -6.86 19.26
C ASP A 618 -34.33 -5.74 18.48
N TRP A 619 -35.07 -4.91 17.76
CA TRP A 619 -34.48 -3.92 16.84
C TRP A 619 -33.95 -2.64 17.51
N LYS A 620 -34.06 -2.56 18.83
CA LYS A 620 -33.60 -1.41 19.61
C LYS A 620 -32.12 -1.12 19.38
N ASP A 621 -31.27 -2.13 19.30
CA ASP A 621 -29.82 -1.92 19.14
C ASP A 621 -29.47 -1.48 17.72
N MET A 622 -30.28 -1.88 16.72
CA MET A 622 -30.09 -1.53 15.31
C MET A 622 -30.55 -0.11 14.93
N THR A 623 -31.22 0.58 15.84
CA THR A 623 -31.87 1.88 15.57
C THR A 623 -31.38 3.02 16.47
N GLN A 624 -30.51 2.72 17.46
CA GLN A 624 -29.94 3.71 18.38
C GLN A 624 -28.82 4.54 17.74
N GLY A 625 -28.92 5.87 17.74
CA GLY A 625 -27.88 6.78 17.23
C GLY A 625 -28.45 7.84 16.28
N PRO A 626 -27.78 8.98 16.07
CA PRO A 626 -28.30 10.06 15.23
C PRO A 626 -28.51 9.62 13.77
N ASP A 627 -27.52 8.94 13.17
CA ASP A 627 -27.59 8.50 11.76
C ASP A 627 -28.60 7.37 11.57
N ARG A 628 -28.68 6.45 12.52
CA ARG A 628 -29.64 5.33 12.47
C ARG A 628 -31.08 5.78 12.71
N ARG A 629 -31.30 6.83 13.51
CA ARG A 629 -32.61 7.49 13.63
C ARG A 629 -33.01 8.17 12.32
N ARG A 630 -32.07 8.85 11.66
CA ARG A 630 -32.28 9.45 10.34
C ARG A 630 -32.57 8.39 9.27
N TRP A 631 -31.82 7.29 9.28
CA TRP A 631 -32.09 6.12 8.43
C TRP A 631 -33.48 5.55 8.68
N LEU A 632 -33.87 5.28 9.93
CA LEU A 632 -35.16 4.69 10.25
C LEU A 632 -36.31 5.62 9.83
N TYR A 633 -36.18 6.92 10.10
CA TYR A 633 -37.17 7.91 9.66
C TYR A 633 -37.29 7.96 8.13
N THR A 634 -36.15 7.97 7.44
CA THR A 634 -36.10 7.93 5.97
C THR A 634 -36.71 6.65 5.43
N TRP A 635 -36.40 5.50 6.04
CA TRP A 635 -36.91 4.19 5.64
C TRP A 635 -38.43 4.06 5.82
N ILE A 636 -38.99 4.58 6.91
CA ILE A 636 -40.45 4.53 7.13
C ILE A 636 -41.16 5.47 6.14
N LYS A 637 -40.59 6.66 5.88
CA LYS A 637 -41.23 7.69 5.07
C LYS A 637 -41.08 7.47 3.56
N GLU A 638 -39.89 7.12 3.12
CA GLU A 638 -39.50 6.93 1.71
C GLU A 638 -38.57 5.70 1.56
N PRO A 639 -39.08 4.46 1.76
CA PRO A 639 -38.27 3.24 1.72
C PRO A 639 -37.63 2.99 0.35
N GLU A 640 -38.30 3.37 -0.74
CA GLU A 640 -37.78 3.26 -2.12
C GLU A 640 -36.49 4.06 -2.34
N ARG A 641 -36.21 5.06 -1.50
CA ARG A 641 -34.95 5.82 -1.52
C ARG A 641 -33.75 4.95 -1.14
N TYR A 642 -33.96 3.93 -0.32
CA TYR A 642 -32.91 3.00 0.13
C TYR A 642 -32.90 1.72 -0.70
N ASP A 643 -34.07 1.22 -1.11
CA ASP A 643 -34.20 0.02 -1.94
C ASP A 643 -35.41 0.17 -2.86
N ALA A 644 -35.18 0.42 -4.15
CA ALA A 644 -36.23 0.61 -5.15
C ALA A 644 -37.13 -0.63 -5.33
N ARG A 645 -36.70 -1.80 -4.87
CA ARG A 645 -37.42 -3.09 -4.96
C ARG A 645 -38.04 -3.48 -3.61
N THR A 646 -38.05 -2.58 -2.62
CA THR A 646 -38.64 -2.82 -1.31
C THR A 646 -40.15 -3.07 -1.39
N ARG A 647 -40.63 -4.01 -0.57
CA ARG A 647 -42.08 -4.21 -0.32
C ARG A 647 -42.60 -3.37 0.84
N MET A 648 -41.72 -2.64 1.53
CA MET A 648 -42.13 -1.70 2.56
C MET A 648 -42.82 -0.51 1.88
N PRO A 649 -44.11 -0.24 2.15
CA PRO A 649 -44.79 0.89 1.56
C PRO A 649 -44.28 2.20 2.18
N ALA A 650 -44.24 3.27 1.38
CA ALA A 650 -44.01 4.62 1.88
C ALA A 650 -45.15 5.02 2.83
N MET A 651 -44.83 5.19 4.12
CA MET A 651 -45.83 5.57 5.11
C MET A 651 -45.95 7.09 5.16
N ASN A 652 -47.05 7.61 4.59
CA ASN A 652 -47.43 9.00 4.78
C ASN A 652 -48.46 9.11 5.93
N PRO A 653 -48.09 9.67 7.10
CA PRO A 653 -48.94 9.67 8.30
C PRO A 653 -50.26 10.47 8.18
N GLN A 654 -50.55 11.09 7.03
CA GLN A 654 -51.85 11.74 6.77
C GLN A 654 -53.00 10.77 6.44
N MET A 655 -52.74 9.48 6.23
CA MET A 655 -53.78 8.49 5.88
C MET A 655 -54.45 7.79 7.08
N ALA A 656 -54.13 8.17 8.32
CA ALA A 656 -54.70 7.59 9.54
C ALA A 656 -55.77 8.46 10.20
N VAL A 657 -56.58 9.17 9.43
CA VAL A 657 -57.85 9.73 9.91
C VAL A 657 -58.97 9.02 9.15
N PRO A 658 -59.74 8.11 9.79
CA PRO A 658 -61.01 7.69 9.22
C PRO A 658 -61.86 8.95 9.07
N ALA A 659 -62.37 9.20 7.87
CA ALA A 659 -63.46 10.15 7.72
C ALA A 659 -64.67 9.59 8.48
N ASP A 660 -65.10 10.29 9.53
CA ASP A 660 -66.47 10.21 10.02
C ASP A 660 -67.43 10.86 9.01
#